data_AF-A0A8J5RM11-F1
#
_entry.id   AF-A0A8J5RM11-F1
#
_cell.length_a   1.000
_cell.length_b   1.000
_cell.length_c   1.000
_cell.angle_alpha   90.00
_cell.angle_beta   90.00
_cell.angle_gamma   90.00
#
_symmetry.space_group_name_H-M   'P 1'
#
loop_
_entity.id
_entity.type
_entity.pdbx_description
1 polymer ?
#
loop_
_entity_poly.entity_id
_entity_poly.type
_entity_poly.pdbx_seq_one_letter_code
_entity_poly.pdbx_strand_id
1 'polypeptide(L)'
;MSDIMAAKNGGTVQVHTDNPIKRIPIARPSFGREGTLIKLQSNHFTVDLSGIDAVFYQYSVSIKSEDDKVVDGKGIGRKIMDKLLQTYSSELAGKEFAYDGEKCLFTVGPLPQNNFEFTVILEETSSRAVDGSPGHGSPSQGAKKRAKRSHLANKFIVGISYASKIPLKSVALALRGSESDHAQDALRVLDIVLRQQQAKRGCLLVRQSFFSDDHRNLVDLTGGVSGCRGLHSSFRTTIGGLSLNMDVSTTMIVTPGPVLDFLLTNQNVRDVRDIDWSRAKKMLKNLRVKAMHNNMEFKIIGLSDQPCSRQTFMMKVRNGSSEGQTVEITVEEYFKSKQVDLAMPYLPCLDVGKPKRPNYVPIELCHMLSLQRYTKALSSQQRTTLVEKSRQKPQERMRVVTDAVKNNRYDNDPILSSCGIKIEKQLARVNGRVLSAPTLIVGNSEDCIPNRGRWNYNNKRLFEPVKIERWAIVNFSARCDMSRISRDLINCGRSKGIIIERPFTLVDEDSQARRCTPFVRVERMFEKVKANLPGPPEFLLCVLPERKNCDIYGPWKKKNLHEMGIITQCIAPSNKMNDQYFTNVLLKINAKLGGMNSKLSLEHRHMIPFVNQTPTLILGMDVSHGSPGRTDIPSIAAVCLIRSLHYLHPAKICVSVREWS
;
A
#
# COMPACT_ATOMS: atom_id res chain seq x y z
N MET A 1 -49.74 5.35 7.99
CA MET A 1 -50.92 6.00 7.40
C MET A 1 -50.89 7.48 7.72
N SER A 2 -50.43 8.28 6.77
CA SER A 2 -50.80 9.68 6.47
C SER A 2 -49.71 10.25 5.56
N ASP A 3 -50.14 10.56 4.34
CA ASP A 3 -49.34 10.92 3.18
C ASP A 3 -48.63 12.27 3.33
N ILE A 4 -47.37 12.30 2.91
CA ILE A 4 -46.74 13.52 2.36
C ILE A 4 -46.12 13.11 1.03
N MET A 5 -46.88 13.30 -0.05
CA MET A 5 -46.41 13.21 -1.42
C MET A 5 -45.35 14.30 -1.67
N ALA A 6 -44.12 13.89 -1.97
CA ALA A 6 -43.12 14.79 -2.52
C ALA A 6 -43.32 14.88 -4.04
N ALA A 7 -43.91 15.99 -4.48
CA ALA A 7 -43.98 16.37 -5.89
C ALA A 7 -42.55 16.51 -6.48
N LYS A 8 -42.27 15.77 -7.55
CA LYS A 8 -41.09 15.94 -8.39
C LYS A 8 -41.27 17.19 -9.26
N ASN A 9 -40.78 18.34 -8.81
CA ASN A 9 -40.54 19.47 -9.71
C ASN A 9 -39.14 19.34 -10.33
N GLY A 10 -39.11 19.07 -11.64
CA GLY A 10 -37.92 19.09 -12.48
C GLY A 10 -37.43 20.50 -12.77
N GLY A 11 -36.86 21.16 -11.76
CA GLY A 11 -36.12 22.41 -11.95
C GLY A 11 -34.68 22.11 -12.34
N THR A 12 -34.31 22.43 -13.58
CA THR A 12 -32.93 22.54 -14.03
C THR A 12 -32.19 23.54 -13.14
N VAL A 13 -31.26 23.05 -12.31
CA VAL A 13 -30.37 23.91 -11.53
C VAL A 13 -29.42 24.59 -12.52
N GLN A 14 -29.71 25.83 -12.88
CA GLN A 14 -28.74 26.70 -13.54
C GLN A 14 -27.56 26.88 -12.59
N VAL A 15 -26.44 26.25 -12.91
CA VAL A 15 -25.16 26.53 -12.26
C VAL A 15 -24.70 27.87 -12.79
N HIS A 16 -24.99 28.95 -12.06
CA HIS A 16 -24.31 30.21 -12.28
C HIS A 16 -22.80 29.98 -12.18
N THR A 17 -22.10 30.11 -13.29
CA THR A 17 -20.64 30.19 -13.32
C THR A 17 -20.23 31.56 -12.79
N ASP A 18 -20.38 31.76 -11.48
CA ASP A 18 -19.67 32.85 -10.81
C ASP A 18 -18.18 32.63 -11.03
N ASN A 19 -17.48 33.70 -11.40
CA ASN A 19 -16.01 33.73 -11.45
C ASN A 19 -15.49 33.02 -10.19
N PRO A 20 -14.58 32.03 -10.32
CA PRO A 20 -14.17 31.24 -9.18
C PRO A 20 -13.54 32.18 -8.15
N ILE A 21 -14.26 32.41 -7.04
CA ILE A 21 -13.75 33.14 -5.90
C ILE A 21 -12.43 32.47 -5.55
N LYS A 22 -11.30 33.19 -5.72
CA LYS A 22 -9.98 32.69 -5.37
C LYS A 22 -9.96 32.51 -3.85
N ARG A 23 -10.33 31.30 -3.39
CA ARG A 23 -10.34 30.93 -1.98
C ARG A 23 -8.90 30.84 -1.50
N ILE A 24 -8.49 31.80 -0.68
CA ILE A 24 -7.15 31.83 -0.11
C ILE A 24 -7.14 30.92 1.13
N PRO A 25 -6.10 30.10 1.34
CA PRO A 25 -5.95 29.35 2.58
C PRO A 25 -6.01 30.29 3.81
N ILE A 26 -6.78 29.90 4.82
CA ILE A 26 -6.87 30.67 6.07
C ILE A 26 -5.49 30.70 6.74
N ALA A 27 -4.95 31.90 6.93
CA ALA A 27 -3.70 32.09 7.66
C ALA A 27 -3.83 31.59 9.10
N ARG A 28 -2.77 30.97 9.63
CA ARG A 28 -2.74 30.52 11.02
C ARG A 28 -2.90 31.74 11.95
N PRO A 29 -3.94 31.83 12.79
CA PRO A 29 -4.21 33.04 13.57
C PRO A 29 -3.23 33.22 14.73
N SER A 30 -2.83 32.12 15.38
CA SER A 30 -1.89 32.12 16.50
C SER A 30 -1.40 30.71 16.84
N PHE A 31 -0.55 30.60 17.86
CA PHE A 31 -0.17 29.33 18.48
C PHE A 31 -1.00 29.09 19.74
N GLY A 32 -1.51 27.86 19.90
CA GLY A 32 -2.23 27.47 21.13
C GLY A 32 -1.37 27.63 22.39
N ARG A 33 -1.98 27.83 23.55
CA ARG A 33 -1.28 28.03 24.83
C ARG A 33 -1.61 26.97 25.88
N GLU A 34 -2.74 26.30 25.72
CA GLU A 34 -3.27 25.30 26.66
C GLU A 34 -2.44 24.01 26.74
N GLY A 35 -2.47 23.39 27.93
CA GLY A 35 -1.86 22.09 28.22
C GLY A 35 -0.42 22.17 28.72
N THR A 36 0.07 21.05 29.25
CA THR A 36 1.42 20.96 29.83
C THR A 36 2.47 20.83 28.74
N LEU A 37 3.53 21.64 28.82
CA LEU A 37 4.65 21.58 27.87
C LEU A 37 5.35 20.21 27.92
N ILE A 38 5.70 19.69 26.75
CA ILE A 38 6.49 18.46 26.60
C ILE A 38 7.52 18.60 25.48
N LYS A 39 8.71 18.05 25.67
CA LYS A 39 9.73 17.98 24.61
C LYS A 39 9.50 16.71 23.77
N LEU A 40 9.41 16.89 22.46
CA LEU A 40 9.19 15.81 21.50
C LEU A 40 10.31 15.81 20.46
N GLN A 41 10.43 14.69 19.77
CA GLN A 41 11.23 14.56 18.56
C GLN A 41 10.32 14.14 17.42
N SER A 42 10.50 14.74 16.25
CA SER A 42 9.81 14.33 15.04
C SER A 42 10.78 13.64 14.09
N ASN A 43 10.26 12.81 13.19
CA ASN A 43 11.02 12.16 12.13
C ASN A 43 11.41 13.11 10.97
N HIS A 44 11.60 14.38 11.31
CA HIS A 44 12.13 15.41 10.43
C HIS A 44 13.58 15.68 10.79
N PHE A 45 14.38 15.97 9.78
CA PHE A 45 15.76 16.42 9.91
C PHE A 45 15.83 17.83 9.34
N THR A 46 16.31 18.78 10.14
CA THR A 46 16.44 20.18 9.70
C THR A 46 17.38 20.26 8.50
N VAL A 47 17.03 21.08 7.52
CA VAL A 47 17.83 21.29 6.32
C VAL A 47 18.26 22.75 6.29
N ASP A 48 19.56 22.97 6.30
CA ASP A 48 20.14 24.27 5.99
C ASP A 48 20.15 24.47 4.48
N LEU A 49 19.74 25.66 4.04
CA LEU A 49 19.60 26.04 2.64
C LEU A 49 20.36 27.35 2.40
N SER A 50 21.62 27.23 1.99
CA SER A 50 22.49 28.37 1.73
C SER A 50 22.48 28.83 0.25
N GLY A 51 22.27 27.91 -0.69
CA GLY A 51 22.24 28.20 -2.14
C GLY A 51 20.88 28.69 -2.65
N ILE A 52 20.28 29.69 -2.00
CA ILE A 52 18.92 30.16 -2.35
C ILE A 52 18.80 30.70 -3.79
N ASP A 53 19.89 31.17 -4.38
CA ASP A 53 19.92 31.71 -5.75
C ASP A 53 20.09 30.61 -6.81
N ALA A 54 20.21 29.35 -6.39
CA ALA A 54 20.24 28.23 -7.32
C ALA A 54 18.93 28.16 -8.12
N VAL A 55 19.06 27.82 -9.40
CA VAL A 55 17.94 27.62 -10.32
C VAL A 55 18.06 26.24 -10.94
N PHE A 56 17.01 25.45 -10.80
CA PHE A 56 16.91 24.19 -11.52
C PHE A 56 16.47 24.45 -12.95
N TYR A 57 17.10 23.78 -13.89
CA TYR A 57 16.73 23.79 -15.29
C TYR A 57 16.08 22.45 -15.60
N GLN A 58 14.83 22.48 -16.06
CA GLN A 58 14.07 21.31 -16.46
C GLN A 58 14.27 21.06 -17.96
N TYR A 59 14.53 19.80 -18.29
CA TYR A 59 14.62 19.29 -19.65
C TYR A 59 13.64 18.14 -19.85
N SER A 60 13.01 18.08 -21.01
CA SER A 60 12.24 16.94 -21.49
C SER A 60 13.19 15.89 -22.07
N VAL A 61 12.97 14.62 -21.75
CA VAL A 61 13.75 13.48 -22.21
C VAL A 61 12.86 12.55 -23.04
N SER A 62 13.32 12.20 -24.22
CA SER A 62 12.71 11.18 -25.08
C SER A 62 13.70 10.08 -25.37
N ILE A 63 13.31 8.81 -25.15
CA ILE A 63 14.17 7.65 -25.41
C ILE A 63 13.47 6.74 -26.41
N LYS A 64 14.11 6.52 -27.55
CA LYS A 64 13.63 5.68 -28.65
C LYS A 64 14.60 4.55 -28.92
N SER A 65 14.10 3.34 -29.21
CA SER A 65 14.93 2.27 -29.77
C SER A 65 15.24 2.52 -31.25
N GLU A 66 16.17 1.77 -31.82
CA GLU A 66 16.48 1.78 -33.26
C GLU A 66 15.25 1.54 -34.16
N ASP A 67 14.27 0.74 -33.71
CA ASP A 67 12.98 0.51 -34.40
C ASP A 67 11.91 1.64 -34.17
N ASP A 68 12.31 2.82 -33.71
CA ASP A 68 11.46 3.97 -33.32
C ASP A 68 10.36 3.67 -32.27
N LYS A 69 10.52 2.58 -31.52
CA LYS A 69 9.61 2.26 -30.40
C LYS A 69 10.02 3.04 -29.15
N VAL A 70 9.04 3.66 -28.51
CA VAL A 70 9.21 4.32 -27.21
C VAL A 70 9.58 3.26 -26.17
N VAL A 71 10.68 3.50 -25.46
CA VAL A 71 11.14 2.60 -24.40
C VAL A 71 10.32 2.84 -23.15
N ASP A 72 9.35 1.97 -22.89
CA ASP A 72 8.46 2.09 -21.73
C ASP A 72 9.00 1.26 -20.54
N GLY A 73 9.65 1.94 -19.58
CA GLY A 73 10.20 1.29 -18.40
C GLY A 73 11.15 2.16 -17.58
N LYS A 74 10.73 2.55 -16.38
CA LYS A 74 11.51 3.45 -15.49
C LYS A 74 12.93 2.97 -15.18
N GLY A 75 13.13 1.66 -15.11
CA GLY A 75 14.43 1.07 -14.81
C GLY A 75 15.43 1.15 -15.96
N ILE A 76 14.99 0.86 -17.19
CA ILE A 76 15.87 0.88 -18.36
C ILE A 76 16.22 2.32 -18.76
N GLY A 77 15.27 3.25 -18.67
CA GLY A 77 15.52 4.67 -18.95
C GLY A 77 16.64 5.24 -18.06
N ARG A 78 16.64 4.90 -16.76
CA ARG A 78 17.72 5.32 -15.85
C ARG A 78 19.08 4.75 -16.24
N LYS A 79 19.16 3.47 -16.62
CA LYS A 79 20.41 2.85 -17.10
C LYS A 79 20.93 3.53 -18.37
N ILE A 80 20.04 3.87 -19.30
CA ILE A 80 20.38 4.60 -20.53
C ILE A 80 20.95 5.97 -20.18
N MET A 81 20.29 6.71 -19.30
CA MET A 81 20.75 8.04 -18.87
C MET A 81 22.09 7.98 -18.10
N ASP A 82 22.29 6.98 -17.23
CA ASP A 82 23.57 6.79 -16.54
C ASP A 82 24.70 6.51 -17.55
N LYS A 83 24.45 5.69 -18.59
CA LYS A 83 25.44 5.44 -19.65
C LYS A 83 25.67 6.67 -20.53
N LEU A 84 24.63 7.46 -20.81
CA LEU A 84 24.73 8.73 -21.51
C LEU A 84 25.67 9.68 -20.78
N LEU A 85 25.47 9.85 -19.47
CA LEU A 85 26.32 10.71 -18.65
C LEU A 85 27.78 10.23 -18.65
N GLN A 86 28.02 8.92 -18.59
CA GLN A 86 29.37 8.36 -18.65
C GLN A 86 30.07 8.61 -19.99
N THR A 87 29.33 8.53 -21.10
CA THR A 87 29.90 8.66 -22.45
C THR A 87 30.04 10.11 -22.88
N TYR A 88 29.06 10.96 -22.55
CA TYR A 88 28.89 12.31 -23.09
C TYR A 88 29.00 13.41 -22.02
N SER A 89 29.68 13.14 -20.91
CA SER A 89 29.84 14.10 -19.80
C SER A 89 30.40 15.45 -20.25
N SER A 90 31.40 15.44 -21.15
CA SER A 90 32.04 16.65 -21.69
C SER A 90 31.06 17.52 -22.49
N GLU A 91 30.20 16.92 -23.31
CA GLU A 91 29.16 17.63 -24.08
C GLU A 91 28.08 18.24 -23.18
N LEU A 92 27.88 17.65 -21.99
CA LEU A 92 27.02 18.19 -20.93
C LEU A 92 27.77 19.13 -19.98
N ALA A 93 28.98 19.59 -20.34
CA ALA A 93 29.86 20.45 -19.53
C ALA A 93 30.16 19.90 -18.12
N GLY A 94 30.25 18.58 -17.99
CA GLY A 94 30.54 17.90 -16.73
C GLY A 94 29.40 17.99 -15.72
N LYS A 95 28.18 18.39 -16.12
CA LYS A 95 27.06 18.55 -15.19
C LYS A 95 26.45 17.23 -14.78
N GLU A 96 26.25 17.08 -13.47
CA GLU A 96 25.38 16.06 -12.90
C GLU A 96 23.90 16.44 -13.07
N PHE A 97 23.04 15.43 -13.16
CA PHE A 97 21.60 15.62 -13.32
C PHE A 97 20.78 14.61 -12.50
N ALA A 98 19.53 15.00 -12.21
CA ALA A 98 18.52 14.12 -11.64
C ALA A 98 17.45 13.81 -12.68
N TYR A 99 17.24 12.54 -12.97
CA TYR A 99 16.21 12.08 -13.90
C TYR A 99 15.05 11.46 -13.12
N ASP A 100 13.80 11.78 -13.49
CA ASP A 100 12.60 11.26 -12.83
C ASP A 100 12.33 9.77 -13.16
N GLY A 101 12.99 9.26 -14.20
CA GLY A 101 12.83 7.90 -14.72
C GLY A 101 11.80 7.79 -15.84
N GLU A 102 11.22 8.90 -16.29
CA GLU A 102 10.19 8.95 -17.32
C GLU A 102 10.52 9.97 -18.41
N LYS A 103 10.36 11.27 -18.13
CA LYS A 103 10.41 12.32 -19.15
C LYS A 103 11.11 13.59 -18.70
N CYS A 104 11.42 13.74 -17.42
CA CYS A 104 11.99 14.99 -16.90
C CYS A 104 13.39 14.77 -16.34
N LEU A 105 14.32 15.60 -16.79
CA LEU A 105 15.67 15.71 -16.29
C LEU A 105 15.90 17.11 -15.72
N PHE A 106 16.66 17.19 -14.62
CA PHE A 106 16.92 18.42 -13.91
C PHE A 106 18.41 18.60 -13.64
N THR A 107 18.93 19.80 -13.93
CA THR A 107 20.30 20.22 -13.61
C THR A 107 20.29 21.49 -12.74
N VAL A 108 21.39 21.75 -12.03
CA VAL A 108 21.64 23.06 -11.42
C VAL A 108 22.34 23.96 -12.44
N GLY A 109 21.68 25.04 -12.82
CA GLY A 109 22.11 25.88 -13.95
C GLY A 109 21.90 25.24 -15.33
N PRO A 110 22.12 26.00 -16.42
CA PRO A 110 21.84 25.54 -17.79
C PRO A 110 22.87 24.53 -18.29
N LEU A 111 22.44 23.59 -19.15
CA LEU A 111 23.32 22.84 -20.05
C LEU A 111 23.84 23.76 -21.19
N PRO A 112 24.93 23.38 -21.89
CA PRO A 112 25.52 24.21 -22.95
C PRO A 112 24.61 24.55 -24.13
N GLN A 113 23.62 23.69 -24.40
CA GLN A 113 22.65 23.86 -25.48
C GLN A 113 21.23 23.59 -24.96
N ASN A 114 20.24 24.06 -25.73
CA ASN A 114 18.83 23.81 -25.41
C ASN A 114 18.36 22.43 -25.87
N ASN A 115 18.95 21.87 -26.93
CA ASN A 115 18.54 20.59 -27.50
C ASN A 115 19.77 19.72 -27.74
N PHE A 116 19.66 18.44 -27.41
CA PHE A 116 20.67 17.43 -27.68
C PHE A 116 20.03 16.18 -28.25
N GLU A 117 20.78 15.47 -29.08
CA GLU A 117 20.46 14.13 -29.52
C GLU A 117 21.70 13.25 -29.37
N PHE A 118 21.56 12.17 -28.59
CA PHE A 118 22.65 11.24 -28.31
C PHE A 118 22.28 9.83 -28.78
N THR A 119 23.28 9.10 -29.28
CA THR A 119 23.14 7.66 -29.54
C THR A 119 23.81 6.88 -28.40
N VAL A 120 22.99 6.29 -27.52
CA VAL A 120 23.48 5.52 -26.39
C VAL A 120 23.46 4.04 -26.73
N ILE A 121 24.61 3.39 -26.57
CA ILE A 121 24.75 1.95 -26.73
C ILE A 121 24.77 1.30 -25.34
N LEU A 122 23.77 0.47 -25.06
CA LEU A 122 23.77 -0.41 -23.90
C LEU A 122 24.16 -1.81 -24.33
N GLU A 123 25.34 -2.24 -23.88
CA GLU A 123 25.68 -3.65 -23.86
C GLU A 123 24.86 -4.34 -22.77
N GLU A 124 24.30 -5.52 -23.05
CA GLU A 124 23.74 -6.37 -21.99
C GLU A 124 24.88 -6.79 -21.07
N THR A 125 25.12 -6.02 -20.01
CA THR A 125 26.10 -6.36 -18.98
C THR A 125 25.54 -7.49 -18.13
N SER A 126 26.02 -8.70 -18.39
CA SER A 126 26.12 -9.77 -17.40
C SER A 126 26.98 -9.26 -16.24
N SER A 127 26.37 -8.90 -15.11
CA SER A 127 27.11 -8.32 -14.00
C SER A 127 27.59 -9.36 -12.98
N ARG A 128 28.90 -9.31 -12.74
CA ARG A 128 29.70 -9.72 -11.55
C ARG A 128 30.22 -11.16 -11.53
N ALA A 129 31.33 -11.38 -12.23
CA ALA A 129 32.38 -12.27 -11.72
C ALA A 129 33.12 -11.54 -10.59
N VAL A 130 33.23 -12.21 -9.44
CA VAL A 130 34.02 -11.76 -8.30
C VAL A 130 35.49 -12.04 -8.60
N ASP A 131 36.33 -11.05 -8.33
CA ASP A 131 37.79 -11.11 -8.42
C ASP A 131 38.36 -12.30 -7.64
N GLY A 132 39.23 -13.06 -8.30
CA GLY A 132 40.13 -14.04 -7.71
C GLY A 132 41.49 -13.96 -8.41
N SER A 133 42.46 -13.39 -7.69
CA SER A 133 43.91 -13.23 -7.83
C SER A 133 44.74 -13.97 -8.93
N PRO A 134 45.94 -13.44 -9.27
CA PRO A 134 46.62 -13.70 -10.54
C PRO A 134 47.54 -14.92 -10.49
N GLY A 135 47.32 -15.87 -11.42
CA GLY A 135 48.25 -16.95 -11.72
C GLY A 135 49.00 -16.65 -13.03
N HIS A 136 50.33 -16.62 -12.96
CA HIS A 136 51.25 -16.41 -14.08
C HIS A 136 51.06 -17.41 -15.23
N GLY A 137 50.88 -16.91 -16.45
CA GLY A 137 51.00 -17.68 -17.69
C GLY A 137 50.86 -16.79 -18.93
N SER A 138 51.94 -16.60 -19.67
CA SER A 138 51.98 -15.77 -20.88
C SER A 138 51.00 -16.28 -21.98
N PRO A 139 50.34 -15.39 -22.74
CA PRO A 139 49.29 -15.80 -23.66
C PRO A 139 49.86 -16.29 -25.01
N SER A 140 49.50 -17.52 -25.39
CA SER A 140 49.77 -18.05 -26.74
C SER A 140 48.84 -17.44 -27.79
N GLN A 141 49.37 -17.17 -28.98
CA GLN A 141 48.75 -16.40 -30.08
C GLN A 141 47.55 -17.08 -30.79
N GLY A 142 46.85 -18.03 -30.16
CA GLY A 142 45.66 -18.69 -30.72
C GLY A 142 44.31 -18.03 -30.38
N ALA A 143 44.29 -17.04 -29.48
CA ALA A 143 43.08 -16.54 -28.84
C ALA A 143 42.39 -15.33 -29.53
N LYS A 144 42.66 -15.06 -30.81
CA LYS A 144 42.12 -13.86 -31.51
C LYS A 144 40.90 -14.08 -32.42
N LYS A 145 40.29 -15.28 -32.46
CA LYS A 145 39.10 -15.55 -33.31
C LYS A 145 37.88 -16.15 -32.59
N ARG A 146 37.79 -16.06 -31.26
CA ARG A 146 36.67 -16.56 -30.45
C ARG A 146 35.95 -15.42 -29.69
N ALA A 147 35.54 -14.36 -30.39
CA ALA A 147 34.81 -13.23 -29.79
C ALA A 147 33.80 -12.59 -30.76
N LYS A 148 33.15 -13.37 -31.62
CA LYS A 148 32.11 -12.86 -32.52
C LYS A 148 30.96 -13.86 -32.61
N ARG A 149 30.00 -13.77 -31.69
CA ARG A 149 28.56 -13.85 -32.02
C ARG A 149 27.69 -13.53 -30.78
N SER A 150 27.07 -12.35 -30.85
CA SER A 150 25.85 -11.90 -30.19
C SER A 150 25.93 -11.34 -28.76
N HIS A 151 26.80 -10.36 -28.53
CA HIS A 151 26.43 -9.22 -27.69
C HIS A 151 25.55 -8.30 -28.56
N LEU A 152 24.23 -8.43 -28.50
CA LEU A 152 23.35 -7.46 -29.16
C LEU A 152 23.36 -6.19 -28.31
N ALA A 153 24.33 -5.32 -28.58
CA ALA A 153 24.34 -3.96 -28.08
C ALA A 153 23.07 -3.27 -28.59
N ASN A 154 22.17 -2.91 -27.68
CA ASN A 154 20.95 -2.19 -28.04
C ASN A 154 21.29 -0.71 -28.20
N LYS A 155 21.00 -0.16 -29.38
CA LYS A 155 21.12 1.27 -29.67
C LYS A 155 19.83 2.00 -29.27
N PHE A 156 20.01 3.11 -28.57
CA PHE A 156 18.95 4.02 -28.17
C PHE A 156 19.27 5.44 -28.61
N ILE A 157 18.28 6.12 -29.16
CA ILE A 157 18.36 7.56 -29.46
C ILE A 157 17.72 8.31 -28.31
N VAL A 158 18.49 9.20 -27.69
CA VAL A 158 18.08 10.01 -26.54
C VAL A 158 18.03 11.47 -26.94
N GLY A 159 16.83 12.04 -26.97
CA GLY A 159 16.61 13.47 -27.14
C GLY A 159 16.48 14.16 -25.78
N ILE A 160 17.17 15.29 -25.59
CA ILE A 160 17.05 16.14 -24.41
C ILE A 160 16.72 17.56 -24.88
N SER A 161 15.59 18.13 -24.44
CA SER A 161 15.18 19.49 -24.83
C SER A 161 14.80 20.36 -23.63
N TYR A 162 15.27 21.60 -23.60
CA TYR A 162 14.98 22.55 -22.53
C TYR A 162 13.48 22.85 -22.44
N ALA A 163 12.95 22.87 -21.22
CA ALA A 163 11.53 23.10 -20.95
C ALA A 163 11.31 24.36 -20.10
N SER A 164 11.89 24.44 -18.90
CA SER A 164 11.59 25.52 -17.96
C SER A 164 12.70 25.77 -16.92
N LYS A 165 12.59 26.89 -16.20
CA LYS A 165 13.41 27.21 -15.01
C LYS A 165 12.54 27.12 -13.76
N ILE A 166 13.10 26.54 -12.70
CA ILE A 166 12.46 26.40 -11.40
C ILE A 166 13.40 27.01 -10.34
N PRO A 167 13.19 28.26 -9.93
CA PRO A 167 14.04 28.93 -8.96
C PRO A 167 13.92 28.32 -7.56
N LEU A 168 15.03 27.95 -6.92
CA LEU A 168 15.02 27.42 -5.55
C LEU A 168 14.62 28.48 -4.52
N LYS A 169 14.85 29.77 -4.84
CA LYS A 169 14.39 30.94 -4.08
C LYS A 169 12.89 30.91 -3.75
N SER A 170 12.08 30.26 -4.59
CA SER A 170 10.64 30.06 -4.33
C SER A 170 10.36 29.32 -3.02
N VAL A 171 11.22 28.37 -2.64
CA VAL A 171 11.13 27.65 -1.36
C VAL A 171 11.40 28.60 -0.19
N ALA A 172 12.43 29.44 -0.29
CA ALA A 172 12.75 30.42 0.74
C ALA A 172 11.63 31.47 0.91
N LEU A 173 10.99 31.89 -0.18
CA LEU A 173 9.83 32.79 -0.14
C LEU A 173 8.61 32.11 0.50
N ALA A 174 8.34 30.85 0.14
CA ALA A 174 7.24 30.08 0.73
C ALA A 174 7.45 29.87 2.24
N LEU A 175 8.68 29.68 2.71
CA LEU A 175 9.01 29.60 4.13
C LEU A 175 8.74 30.91 4.89
N ARG A 176 8.76 32.06 4.21
CA ARG A 176 8.38 33.37 4.76
C ARG A 176 6.87 33.67 4.65
N GLY A 177 6.09 32.73 4.12
CA GLY A 177 4.63 32.88 3.98
C GLY A 177 4.18 33.54 2.67
N SER A 178 5.07 33.71 1.69
CA SER A 178 4.68 34.20 0.35
C SER A 178 4.12 33.06 -0.51
N GLU A 179 3.01 33.29 -1.23
CA GLU A 179 2.53 32.34 -2.24
C GLU A 179 3.52 32.30 -3.41
N SER A 180 4.01 31.11 -3.74
CA SER A 180 4.84 30.87 -4.92
C SER A 180 4.49 29.52 -5.53
N ASP A 181 3.94 29.55 -6.74
CA ASP A 181 3.54 28.34 -7.47
C ASP A 181 4.75 27.39 -7.70
N HIS A 182 5.95 27.96 -7.83
CA HIS A 182 7.19 27.20 -8.05
C HIS A 182 7.74 26.49 -6.81
N ALA A 183 7.27 26.80 -5.60
CA ALA A 183 7.81 26.18 -4.39
C ALA A 183 7.55 24.67 -4.36
N GLN A 184 6.38 24.22 -4.80
CA GLN A 184 6.06 22.80 -4.90
C GLN A 184 6.86 22.10 -6.00
N ASP A 185 7.12 22.80 -7.11
CA ASP A 185 7.96 22.27 -8.19
C ASP A 185 9.41 22.11 -7.73
N ALA A 186 9.97 23.10 -7.05
CA ALA A 186 11.31 23.03 -6.47
C ALA A 186 11.44 21.89 -5.46
N LEU A 187 10.48 21.71 -4.56
CA LEU A 187 10.45 20.57 -3.63
C LEU A 187 10.37 19.22 -4.38
N ARG A 188 9.59 19.16 -5.47
CA ARG A 188 9.50 17.97 -6.31
C ARG A 188 10.83 17.64 -6.98
N VAL A 189 11.58 18.64 -7.44
CA VAL A 189 12.92 18.44 -7.99
C VAL A 189 13.85 17.86 -6.92
N LEU A 190 13.86 18.41 -5.70
CA LEU A 190 14.65 17.88 -4.59
C LEU A 190 14.28 16.42 -4.25
N ASP A 191 12.99 16.08 -4.25
CA ASP A 191 12.53 14.70 -4.06
C ASP A 191 13.00 13.78 -5.20
N ILE A 192 13.04 14.27 -6.44
CA ILE A 192 13.56 13.51 -7.60
C ILE A 192 15.07 13.25 -7.44
N VAL A 193 15.84 14.20 -6.90
CA VAL A 193 17.26 14.01 -6.58
C VAL A 193 17.44 12.87 -5.58
N LEU A 194 16.67 12.86 -4.48
CA LEU A 194 16.69 11.76 -3.51
C LEU A 194 16.40 10.41 -4.19
N ARG A 195 15.39 10.37 -5.07
CA ARG A 195 15.02 9.16 -5.80
C ARG A 195 16.10 8.71 -6.79
N GLN A 196 16.74 9.63 -7.50
CA GLN A 196 17.85 9.33 -8.41
C GLN A 196 19.01 8.67 -7.65
N GLN A 197 19.36 9.21 -6.48
CA GLN A 197 20.43 8.66 -5.66
C GLN A 197 20.13 7.21 -5.22
N GLN A 198 18.89 6.93 -4.81
CA GLN A 198 18.48 5.58 -4.41
C GLN A 198 18.37 4.62 -5.61
N ALA A 199 18.00 5.12 -6.79
CA ALA A 199 18.06 4.33 -8.02
C ALA A 199 19.50 3.90 -8.36
N LYS A 200 20.48 4.82 -8.25
CA LYS A 200 21.91 4.52 -8.45
C LYS A 200 22.41 3.44 -7.48
N ARG A 201 21.79 3.28 -6.30
CA ARG A 201 22.07 2.22 -5.31
C ARG A 201 21.35 0.90 -5.59
N GLY A 202 20.60 0.78 -6.70
CA GLY A 202 19.86 -0.42 -7.05
C GLY A 202 18.61 -0.68 -6.20
N CYS A 203 18.10 0.32 -5.48
CA CYS A 203 16.88 0.17 -4.70
C CYS A 203 15.63 0.12 -5.58
N LEU A 204 14.62 -0.63 -5.12
CA LEU A 204 13.27 -0.55 -5.67
C LEU A 204 12.62 0.75 -5.23
N LEU A 205 12.12 1.52 -6.19
CA LEU A 205 11.41 2.78 -5.92
C LEU A 205 9.90 2.59 -6.03
N VAL A 206 9.17 2.98 -4.98
CA VAL A 206 7.71 3.02 -4.97
C VAL A 206 7.27 4.38 -4.44
N ARG A 207 6.82 5.26 -5.34
CA ARG A 207 6.53 6.67 -5.01
C ARG A 207 7.77 7.35 -4.38
N GLN A 208 7.64 7.90 -3.18
CA GLN A 208 8.73 8.52 -2.40
C GLN A 208 9.43 7.54 -1.45
N SER A 209 9.07 6.25 -1.51
CA SER A 209 9.74 5.21 -0.74
C SER A 209 10.73 4.43 -1.58
N PHE A 210 11.80 3.96 -0.94
CA PHE A 210 12.82 3.12 -1.54
C PHE A 210 13.11 1.89 -0.67
N PHE A 211 13.45 0.78 -1.31
CA PHE A 211 13.61 -0.53 -0.68
C PHE A 211 14.89 -1.18 -1.19
N SER A 212 15.82 -1.51 -0.28
CA SER A 212 17.10 -2.12 -0.61
C SER A 212 16.99 -3.63 -0.69
N ASP A 213 17.84 -4.24 -1.50
CA ASP A 213 17.96 -5.69 -1.62
C ASP A 213 18.81 -6.25 -0.46
N ASP A 214 18.29 -6.17 0.76
CA ASP A 214 18.91 -6.75 1.95
C ASP A 214 17.95 -7.78 2.56
N HIS A 215 18.40 -9.03 2.66
CA HIS A 215 17.61 -10.11 3.25
C HIS A 215 17.15 -9.80 4.68
N ARG A 216 17.89 -8.99 5.45
CA ARG A 216 17.52 -8.55 6.81
C ARG A 216 16.28 -7.65 6.82
N ASN A 217 15.95 -7.04 5.69
CA ASN A 217 14.75 -6.22 5.51
C ASN A 217 13.53 -7.03 5.04
N LEU A 218 13.70 -8.32 4.77
CA LEU A 218 12.62 -9.18 4.31
C LEU A 218 11.89 -9.86 5.46
N VAL A 219 10.58 -9.97 5.28
CA VAL A 219 9.65 -10.51 6.26
C VAL A 219 8.74 -11.47 5.51
N ASP A 220 8.89 -12.77 5.74
CA ASP A 220 8.03 -13.77 5.09
C ASP A 220 6.57 -13.61 5.53
N LEU A 221 5.67 -13.47 4.56
CA LEU A 221 4.22 -13.39 4.77
C LEU A 221 3.49 -14.68 4.40
N THR A 222 4.23 -15.72 3.99
CA THR A 222 3.76 -16.95 3.38
C THR A 222 3.14 -16.77 1.99
N GLY A 223 2.90 -17.88 1.28
CA GLY A 223 2.32 -17.85 -0.06
C GLY A 223 3.25 -17.30 -1.14
N GLY A 224 4.58 -17.34 -0.92
CA GLY A 224 5.58 -16.81 -1.85
C GLY A 224 5.66 -15.27 -1.87
N VAL A 225 5.13 -14.60 -0.85
CA VAL A 225 5.13 -13.15 -0.73
C VAL A 225 5.95 -12.74 0.49
N SER A 226 6.83 -11.77 0.31
CA SER A 226 7.62 -11.17 1.39
C SER A 226 7.29 -9.69 1.55
N GLY A 227 7.17 -9.24 2.79
CA GLY A 227 7.21 -7.82 3.13
C GLY A 227 8.66 -7.34 3.09
N CYS A 228 8.94 -6.32 2.30
CA CYS A 228 10.25 -5.68 2.21
C CYS A 228 10.19 -4.32 2.94
N ARG A 229 10.97 -4.20 4.01
CA ARG A 229 11.14 -2.95 4.76
C ARG A 229 12.05 -2.00 3.97
N GLY A 230 11.71 -0.73 4.03
CA GLY A 230 12.42 0.34 3.37
C GLY A 230 12.11 1.67 4.05
N LEU A 231 12.33 2.75 3.33
CA LEU A 231 12.25 4.10 3.88
C LEU A 231 11.46 5.00 2.93
N HIS A 232 10.60 5.83 3.49
CA HIS A 232 10.04 7.01 2.84
C HIS A 232 10.98 8.18 3.06
N SER A 233 11.24 9.01 2.05
CA SER A 233 12.01 10.24 2.19
C SER A 233 11.42 11.34 1.32
N SER A 234 11.17 12.53 1.89
CA SER A 234 10.68 13.69 1.14
C SER A 234 11.07 15.01 1.79
N PHE A 235 11.42 16.02 1.01
CA PHE A 235 11.60 17.39 1.50
C PHE A 235 10.25 18.06 1.79
N ARG A 236 10.17 18.78 2.91
CA ARG A 236 8.98 19.46 3.39
C ARG A 236 9.32 20.82 3.95
N THR A 237 8.53 21.83 3.59
CA THR A 237 8.56 23.13 4.26
C THR A 237 7.84 23.03 5.61
N THR A 238 8.47 23.60 6.65
CA THR A 238 7.92 23.65 8.01
C THR A 238 8.07 25.07 8.54
N ILE A 239 7.43 25.38 9.67
CA ILE A 239 7.62 26.66 10.36
C ILE A 239 9.08 26.86 10.77
N GLY A 240 9.84 25.79 11.00
CA GLY A 240 11.26 25.83 11.33
C GLY A 240 12.19 25.86 10.11
N GLY A 241 11.68 26.03 8.90
CA GLY A 241 12.46 25.99 7.66
C GLY A 241 12.24 24.71 6.84
N LEU A 242 13.15 24.48 5.88
CA LEU A 242 13.16 23.27 5.07
C LEU A 242 13.55 22.06 5.97
N SER A 243 12.93 20.91 5.72
CA SER A 243 13.24 19.68 6.44
C SER A 243 13.19 18.46 5.51
N LEU A 244 14.01 17.47 5.80
CA LEU A 244 13.86 16.13 5.23
C LEU A 244 12.99 15.30 6.17
N ASN A 245 11.80 14.92 5.72
CA ASN A 245 10.96 13.95 6.42
C ASN A 245 11.38 12.54 5.99
N MET A 246 11.71 11.67 6.94
CA MET A 246 12.05 10.27 6.67
C MET A 246 11.31 9.34 7.63
N ASP A 247 10.73 8.24 7.12
CA ASP A 247 10.03 7.25 7.95
C ASP A 247 10.26 5.83 7.42
N VAL A 248 9.99 4.83 8.25
CA VAL A 248 10.00 3.43 7.84
C VAL A 248 8.77 3.14 6.99
N SER A 249 8.98 2.43 5.89
CA SER A 249 7.94 1.99 4.96
C SER A 249 8.06 0.49 4.73
N THR A 250 6.95 -0.18 4.38
CA THR A 250 6.97 -1.59 3.97
C THR A 250 6.22 -1.75 2.65
N THR A 251 6.82 -2.43 1.67
CA THR A 251 6.16 -2.82 0.41
C THR A 251 6.14 -4.33 0.27
N MET A 252 5.26 -4.85 -0.58
CA MET A 252 5.18 -6.28 -0.85
C MET A 252 6.02 -6.62 -2.07
N ILE A 253 6.82 -7.67 -1.95
CA ILE A 253 7.59 -8.23 -3.05
C ILE A 253 7.32 -9.73 -3.18
N VAL A 254 7.56 -10.26 -4.38
CA VAL A 254 7.65 -11.70 -4.58
C VAL A 254 8.91 -12.20 -3.87
N THR A 255 8.81 -13.31 -3.14
CA THR A 255 9.96 -13.89 -2.45
C THR A 255 11.02 -14.30 -3.48
N PRO A 256 12.27 -13.79 -3.39
CA PRO A 256 13.35 -14.22 -4.26
C PRO A 256 13.80 -15.65 -3.93
N GLY A 257 14.35 -16.36 -4.90
CA GLY A 257 14.79 -17.76 -4.75
C GLY A 257 14.34 -18.66 -5.90
N PRO A 258 14.50 -19.98 -5.81
CA PRO A 258 14.09 -20.92 -6.86
C PRO A 258 12.61 -20.76 -7.24
N VAL A 259 12.30 -20.82 -8.54
CA VAL A 259 10.91 -20.69 -9.02
C VAL A 259 10.02 -21.81 -8.48
N LEU A 260 10.55 -23.03 -8.35
CA LEU A 260 9.81 -24.17 -7.81
C LEU A 260 9.40 -23.94 -6.35
N ASP A 261 10.33 -23.50 -5.49
CA ASP A 261 10.05 -23.21 -4.08
C ASP A 261 8.96 -22.14 -3.93
N PHE A 262 9.01 -21.11 -4.79
CA PHE A 262 7.96 -20.09 -4.87
C PHE A 262 6.60 -20.71 -5.22
N LEU A 263 6.53 -21.61 -6.21
CA LEU A 263 5.28 -22.26 -6.61
C LEU A 263 4.73 -23.19 -5.52
N LEU A 264 5.57 -24.01 -4.90
CA LEU A 264 5.21 -24.89 -3.79
C LEU A 264 4.60 -24.06 -2.64
N THR A 265 5.28 -22.98 -2.25
CA THR A 265 4.82 -22.08 -1.18
C THR A 265 3.54 -21.34 -1.57
N ASN A 266 3.44 -20.86 -2.81
CA ASN A 266 2.29 -20.08 -3.29
C ASN A 266 1.01 -20.90 -3.38
N GLN A 267 1.13 -22.17 -3.77
CA GLN A 267 0.01 -23.09 -3.89
C GLN A 267 -0.24 -23.91 -2.62
N ASN A 268 0.65 -23.81 -1.63
CA ASN A 268 0.60 -24.57 -0.37
C ASN A 268 0.60 -26.08 -0.61
N VAL A 269 1.49 -26.54 -1.49
CA VAL A 269 1.74 -27.95 -1.82
C VAL A 269 3.16 -28.33 -1.43
N ARG A 270 3.40 -29.61 -1.16
CA ARG A 270 4.72 -30.12 -0.71
C ARG A 270 5.53 -30.74 -1.83
N ASP A 271 4.86 -31.32 -2.82
CA ASP A 271 5.48 -32.02 -3.94
C ASP A 271 5.25 -31.24 -5.25
N VAL A 272 6.24 -31.26 -6.13
CA VAL A 272 6.18 -30.59 -7.44
C VAL A 272 5.10 -31.21 -8.33
N ARG A 273 4.78 -32.50 -8.13
CA ARG A 273 3.72 -33.22 -8.85
C ARG A 273 2.32 -32.69 -8.55
N ASP A 274 2.13 -32.07 -7.39
CA ASP A 274 0.84 -31.52 -6.96
C ASP A 274 0.62 -30.07 -7.43
N ILE A 275 1.58 -29.48 -8.17
CA ILE A 275 1.47 -28.12 -8.68
C ILE A 275 0.37 -28.04 -9.74
N ASP A 276 -0.62 -27.17 -9.51
CA ASP A 276 -1.55 -26.76 -10.56
C ASP A 276 -0.85 -25.80 -11.52
N TRP A 277 -0.43 -26.33 -12.67
CA TRP A 277 0.27 -25.59 -13.70
C TRP A 277 -0.57 -24.49 -14.36
N SER A 278 -1.91 -24.64 -14.37
CA SER A 278 -2.81 -23.61 -14.89
C SER A 278 -2.80 -22.36 -14.00
N ARG A 279 -2.76 -22.58 -12.68
CA ARG A 279 -2.61 -21.52 -11.68
C ARG A 279 -1.19 -20.95 -11.68
N ALA A 280 -0.17 -21.80 -11.83
CA ALA A 280 1.23 -21.38 -11.94
C ALA A 280 1.44 -20.43 -13.14
N LYS A 281 0.91 -20.77 -14.32
CA LYS A 281 0.98 -19.94 -15.54
C LYS A 281 0.44 -18.52 -15.29
N LYS A 282 -0.71 -18.39 -14.62
CA LYS A 282 -1.30 -17.09 -14.25
C LYS A 282 -0.50 -16.35 -13.17
N MET A 283 0.17 -17.06 -12.28
CA MET A 283 0.97 -16.46 -11.21
C MET A 283 2.30 -15.92 -11.72
N LEU A 284 2.99 -16.69 -12.56
CA LEU A 284 4.33 -16.40 -13.07
C LEU A 284 4.35 -15.36 -14.20
N LYS A 285 3.23 -15.20 -14.93
CA LYS A 285 3.14 -14.24 -16.04
C LYS A 285 3.59 -12.84 -15.60
N ASN A 286 4.46 -12.23 -16.41
CA ASN A 286 5.11 -10.93 -16.20
C ASN A 286 6.13 -10.84 -15.06
N LEU A 287 6.34 -11.90 -14.28
CA LEU A 287 7.45 -11.94 -13.33
C LEU A 287 8.77 -12.14 -14.07
N ARG A 288 9.86 -11.77 -13.42
CA ARG A 288 11.21 -11.88 -13.95
C ARG A 288 12.02 -12.92 -13.20
N VAL A 289 12.86 -13.64 -13.93
CA VAL A 289 13.72 -14.69 -13.40
C VAL A 289 15.14 -14.51 -13.92
N LYS A 290 16.09 -15.07 -13.19
CA LYS A 290 17.47 -15.25 -13.62
C LYS A 290 17.71 -16.72 -13.89
N ALA A 291 18.25 -17.04 -15.07
CA ALA A 291 18.64 -18.40 -15.42
C ALA A 291 20.06 -18.68 -14.91
N MET A 292 20.25 -19.79 -14.19
CA MET A 292 21.51 -20.11 -13.51
C MET A 292 22.64 -20.45 -14.49
N HIS A 293 22.32 -21.13 -15.59
CA HIS A 293 23.31 -21.64 -16.55
C HIS A 293 24.07 -20.55 -17.32
N ASN A 294 23.50 -19.35 -17.46
CA ASN A 294 24.11 -18.24 -18.21
C ASN A 294 23.99 -16.88 -17.51
N ASN A 295 23.43 -16.83 -16.30
CA ASN A 295 23.17 -15.63 -15.52
C ASN A 295 22.29 -14.57 -16.22
N MET A 296 21.53 -14.94 -17.25
CA MET A 296 20.65 -14.02 -17.98
C MET A 296 19.34 -13.80 -17.24
N GLU A 297 18.85 -12.56 -17.28
CA GLU A 297 17.54 -12.18 -16.74
C GLU A 297 16.47 -12.19 -17.84
N PHE A 298 15.31 -12.73 -17.49
CA PHE A 298 14.21 -12.93 -18.42
C PHE A 298 12.90 -12.50 -17.81
N LYS A 299 11.99 -11.97 -18.63
CA LYS A 299 10.59 -11.77 -18.27
C LYS A 299 9.77 -12.97 -18.74
N ILE A 300 9.02 -13.58 -17.83
CA ILE A 300 8.16 -14.72 -18.12
C ILE A 300 6.92 -14.24 -18.87
N ILE A 301 6.66 -14.82 -20.04
CA ILE A 301 5.44 -14.58 -20.81
C ILE A 301 4.45 -15.73 -20.68
N GLY A 302 4.93 -16.94 -20.40
CA GLY A 302 4.10 -18.13 -20.28
C GLY A 302 4.85 -19.37 -19.78
N LEU A 303 4.22 -20.52 -19.99
CA LEU A 303 4.78 -21.85 -19.78
C LEU A 303 4.62 -22.64 -21.07
N SER A 304 5.53 -23.57 -21.33
CA SER A 304 5.39 -24.53 -22.42
C SER A 304 4.15 -25.42 -22.24
N ASP A 305 3.61 -25.93 -23.35
CA ASP A 305 2.48 -26.85 -23.33
C ASP A 305 2.92 -28.30 -23.08
N GLN A 306 4.20 -28.62 -23.32
CA GLN A 306 4.82 -29.93 -23.11
C GLN A 306 5.97 -29.85 -22.09
N PRO A 307 6.34 -30.98 -21.43
CA PRO A 307 7.50 -31.05 -20.54
C PRO A 307 8.83 -30.89 -21.29
N CYS A 308 9.92 -30.58 -20.59
CA CYS A 308 11.25 -30.36 -21.19
C CYS A 308 11.70 -31.54 -22.10
N SER A 309 11.35 -32.77 -21.73
CA SER A 309 11.66 -33.99 -22.48
C SER A 309 10.93 -34.14 -23.81
N ARG A 310 9.84 -33.39 -24.03
CA ARG A 310 9.03 -33.44 -25.26
C ARG A 310 8.88 -32.08 -25.94
N GLN A 311 9.18 -31.00 -25.24
CA GLN A 311 9.09 -29.65 -25.78
C GLN A 311 10.23 -29.45 -26.77
N THR A 312 9.90 -29.27 -28.05
CA THR A 312 10.88 -29.01 -29.10
C THR A 312 11.01 -27.53 -29.44
N PHE A 313 12.12 -27.18 -30.08
CA PHE A 313 12.33 -25.91 -30.76
C PHE A 313 13.33 -26.07 -31.93
N MET A 314 13.30 -25.12 -32.87
CA MET A 314 14.20 -25.14 -34.04
C MET A 314 15.56 -24.53 -33.70
N MET A 315 16.62 -25.34 -33.73
CA MET A 315 18.00 -24.91 -33.51
C MET A 315 18.77 -24.81 -34.82
N LYS A 316 19.41 -23.66 -35.08
CA LYS A 316 20.33 -23.51 -36.23
C LYS A 316 21.67 -24.17 -35.91
N VAL A 317 22.01 -25.22 -36.65
CA VAL A 317 23.31 -25.88 -36.59
C VAL A 317 24.27 -25.12 -37.50
N ARG A 318 25.45 -24.76 -36.99
CA ARG A 318 26.53 -24.18 -37.81
C ARG A 318 27.46 -25.27 -38.28
N ASN A 319 27.08 -25.91 -39.36
CA ASN A 319 28.05 -26.60 -40.20
C ASN A 319 28.73 -25.53 -41.07
N GLY A 320 30.03 -25.67 -41.38
CA GLY A 320 30.85 -24.63 -42.03
C GLY A 320 30.42 -24.18 -43.44
N SER A 321 29.21 -24.49 -43.90
CA SER A 321 28.60 -24.06 -45.16
C SER A 321 27.57 -22.94 -44.95
N SER A 322 27.39 -22.12 -45.97
CA SER A 322 26.71 -20.81 -45.93
C SER A 322 25.19 -20.85 -45.69
N GLU A 323 24.58 -22.04 -45.57
CA GLU A 323 23.17 -22.22 -45.22
C GLU A 323 23.06 -23.04 -43.92
N GLY A 324 22.62 -22.38 -42.85
CA GLY A 324 22.49 -23.01 -41.53
C GLY A 324 21.30 -23.95 -41.48
N GLN A 325 21.54 -25.25 -41.57
CA GLN A 325 20.54 -26.30 -41.36
C GLN A 325 19.86 -26.12 -39.99
N THR A 326 18.54 -26.02 -39.97
CA THR A 326 17.76 -26.02 -38.72
C THR A 326 17.34 -27.43 -38.37
N VAL A 327 17.70 -27.86 -37.16
CA VAL A 327 17.31 -29.17 -36.61
C VAL A 327 16.31 -28.92 -35.48
N GLU A 328 15.24 -29.70 -35.47
CA GLU A 328 14.31 -29.75 -34.35
C GLU A 328 14.93 -30.60 -33.23
N ILE A 329 15.03 -30.03 -32.03
CA ILE A 329 15.62 -30.69 -30.86
C ILE A 329 14.75 -30.42 -29.64
N THR A 330 14.69 -31.37 -28.70
CA THR A 330 14.00 -31.15 -27.43
C THR A 330 14.79 -30.19 -26.53
N VAL A 331 14.10 -29.54 -25.58
CA VAL A 331 14.76 -28.69 -24.58
C VAL A 331 15.74 -29.52 -23.74
N GLU A 332 15.36 -30.73 -23.33
CA GLU A 332 16.24 -31.64 -22.58
C GLU A 332 17.53 -31.98 -23.35
N GLU A 333 17.42 -32.44 -24.60
CA GLU A 333 18.60 -32.77 -25.42
C GLU A 333 19.48 -31.55 -25.68
N TYR A 334 18.90 -30.36 -25.87
CA TYR A 334 19.65 -29.12 -26.01
C TYR A 334 20.50 -28.84 -24.78
N PHE A 335 19.90 -28.84 -23.58
CA PHE A 335 20.64 -28.57 -22.34
C PHE A 335 21.69 -29.66 -22.05
N LYS A 336 21.39 -30.92 -22.35
CA LYS A 336 22.37 -32.02 -22.29
C LYS A 336 23.55 -31.79 -23.24
N SER A 337 23.31 -31.31 -24.46
CA SER A 337 24.39 -30.94 -25.41
C SER A 337 25.26 -29.76 -24.91
N LYS A 338 24.75 -28.99 -23.95
CA LYS A 338 25.44 -27.90 -23.26
C LYS A 338 26.04 -28.31 -21.91
N GLN A 339 26.10 -29.62 -21.62
CA GLN A 339 26.61 -30.17 -20.37
C GLN A 339 25.82 -29.70 -19.14
N VAL A 340 24.51 -29.50 -19.31
CA VAL A 340 23.57 -29.21 -18.23
C VAL A 340 22.56 -30.35 -18.17
N ASP A 341 22.73 -31.23 -17.19
CA ASP A 341 21.80 -32.32 -16.93
C ASP A 341 20.58 -31.81 -16.15
N LEU A 342 19.39 -32.10 -16.67
CA LEU A 342 18.12 -31.73 -16.07
C LEU A 342 17.68 -32.83 -15.09
N ALA A 343 17.42 -32.47 -13.83
CA ALA A 343 16.95 -33.42 -12.82
C ALA A 343 15.45 -33.69 -12.95
N MET A 344 14.70 -32.71 -13.46
CA MET A 344 13.25 -32.77 -13.59
C MET A 344 12.78 -32.45 -15.02
N PRO A 345 13.22 -33.24 -16.04
CA PRO A 345 12.86 -32.99 -17.45
C PRO A 345 11.36 -33.23 -17.73
N TYR A 346 10.64 -33.86 -16.81
CA TYR A 346 9.19 -34.07 -16.87
C TYR A 346 8.37 -32.81 -16.51
N LEU A 347 9.01 -31.71 -16.10
CA LEU A 347 8.35 -30.44 -15.81
C LEU A 347 8.25 -29.55 -17.07
N PRO A 348 7.28 -28.62 -17.14
CA PRO A 348 7.23 -27.63 -18.21
C PRO A 348 8.40 -26.65 -18.13
N CYS A 349 8.62 -25.91 -19.22
CA CYS A 349 9.58 -24.82 -19.33
C CYS A 349 8.89 -23.47 -19.05
N LEU A 350 9.66 -22.49 -18.58
CA LEU A 350 9.28 -21.09 -18.70
C LEU A 350 9.41 -20.65 -20.15
N ASP A 351 8.37 -20.03 -20.70
CA ASP A 351 8.49 -19.26 -21.93
C ASP A 351 8.90 -17.83 -21.58
N VAL A 352 10.11 -17.47 -22.01
CA VAL A 352 10.74 -16.17 -21.82
C VAL A 352 10.98 -15.43 -23.14
N GLY A 353 10.42 -15.95 -24.23
CA GLY A 353 10.59 -15.41 -25.56
C GLY A 353 9.67 -14.24 -25.88
N LYS A 354 9.36 -14.09 -27.16
CA LYS A 354 8.32 -13.20 -27.67
C LYS A 354 7.07 -14.04 -28.00
N PRO A 355 5.84 -13.46 -28.00
CA PRO A 355 4.61 -14.23 -28.23
C PRO A 355 4.56 -15.08 -29.51
N LYS A 356 5.34 -14.72 -30.55
CA LYS A 356 5.45 -15.46 -31.83
C LYS A 356 6.78 -16.19 -32.00
N ARG A 357 7.69 -16.09 -31.04
CA ARG A 357 9.04 -16.67 -31.04
C ARG A 357 9.38 -17.10 -29.62
N PRO A 358 8.86 -18.25 -29.16
CA PRO A 358 9.07 -18.70 -27.79
C PRO A 358 10.56 -18.96 -27.55
N ASN A 359 10.96 -18.82 -26.29
CA ASN A 359 12.29 -19.18 -25.83
C ASN A 359 12.12 -19.92 -24.52
N TYR A 360 12.50 -21.19 -24.49
CA TYR A 360 12.19 -22.08 -23.38
C TYR A 360 13.40 -22.24 -22.46
N VAL A 361 13.18 -22.01 -21.17
CA VAL A 361 14.16 -22.27 -20.12
C VAL A 361 13.54 -23.21 -19.08
N PRO A 362 14.19 -24.36 -18.75
CA PRO A 362 13.71 -25.27 -17.71
C PRO A 362 13.47 -24.54 -16.38
N ILE A 363 12.33 -24.81 -15.74
CA ILE A 363 11.92 -24.12 -14.50
C ILE A 363 12.95 -24.33 -13.38
N GLU A 364 13.54 -25.53 -13.30
CA GLU A 364 14.54 -25.87 -12.28
C GLU A 364 15.83 -25.05 -12.37
N LEU A 365 16.12 -24.45 -13.54
CA LEU A 365 17.28 -23.60 -13.74
C LEU A 365 17.00 -22.11 -13.46
N CYS A 366 15.81 -21.77 -12.96
CA CYS A 366 15.35 -20.39 -12.84
C CYS A 366 15.17 -19.94 -11.39
N HIS A 367 15.63 -18.73 -11.09
CA HIS A 367 15.44 -18.05 -9.81
C HIS A 367 14.63 -16.77 -9.96
N MET A 368 13.64 -16.58 -9.10
CA MET A 368 12.90 -15.34 -8.92
C MET A 368 13.85 -14.21 -8.56
N LEU A 369 13.87 -13.14 -9.37
CA LEU A 369 14.65 -11.94 -9.06
C LEU A 369 14.13 -11.25 -7.79
N SER A 370 15.04 -10.64 -7.06
CA SER A 370 14.69 -9.82 -5.89
C SER A 370 14.00 -8.51 -6.29
N LEU A 371 13.40 -7.86 -5.28
CA LEU A 371 12.78 -6.55 -5.39
C LEU A 371 11.68 -6.43 -6.47
N GLN A 372 11.02 -7.55 -6.77
CA GLN A 372 9.87 -7.56 -7.69
C GLN A 372 8.58 -7.29 -6.93
N ARG A 373 7.95 -6.15 -7.19
CA ARG A 373 6.75 -5.75 -6.46
C ARG A 373 5.59 -6.74 -6.66
N TYR A 374 4.99 -7.16 -5.55
CA TYR A 374 3.74 -7.91 -5.54
C TYR A 374 2.56 -6.93 -5.50
N THR A 375 1.73 -6.93 -6.55
CA THR A 375 0.63 -5.96 -6.72
C THR A 375 -0.76 -6.56 -6.50
N LYS A 376 -0.88 -7.88 -6.32
CA LYS A 376 -2.15 -8.54 -6.07
C LYS A 376 -2.61 -8.32 -4.63
N ALA A 377 -3.91 -8.46 -4.39
CA ALA A 377 -4.48 -8.32 -3.07
C ALA A 377 -3.96 -9.42 -2.13
N LEU A 378 -3.47 -9.03 -0.95
CA LEU A 378 -3.05 -9.97 0.09
C LEU A 378 -4.26 -10.71 0.68
N SER A 379 -4.06 -11.98 1.01
CA SER A 379 -4.99 -12.74 1.85
C SER A 379 -5.07 -12.12 3.24
N SER A 380 -6.17 -12.35 3.96
CA SER A 380 -6.32 -11.81 5.31
C SER A 380 -5.32 -12.35 6.32
N GLN A 381 -4.82 -13.58 6.11
CA GLN A 381 -3.72 -14.14 6.89
C GLN A 381 -2.44 -13.34 6.62
N GLN A 382 -2.08 -13.13 5.34
CA GLN A 382 -0.93 -12.31 4.96
C GLN A 382 -1.03 -10.88 5.50
N ARG A 383 -2.22 -10.26 5.46
CA ARG A 383 -2.45 -8.91 6.05
C ARG A 383 -2.23 -8.90 7.56
N THR A 384 -2.73 -9.92 8.27
CA THR A 384 -2.51 -10.04 9.72
C THR A 384 -1.01 -10.15 10.01
N THR A 385 -0.33 -11.09 9.36
CA THR A 385 1.12 -11.32 9.52
C THR A 385 1.91 -10.06 9.19
N LEU A 386 1.53 -9.34 8.13
CA LEU A 386 2.18 -8.08 7.75
C LEU A 386 2.03 -7.03 8.84
N VAL A 387 0.83 -6.83 9.38
CA VAL A 387 0.59 -5.86 10.45
C VAL A 387 1.40 -6.24 11.67
N GLU A 388 1.35 -7.50 12.10
CA GLU A 388 2.08 -7.98 13.27
C GLU A 388 3.60 -7.80 13.12
N LYS A 389 4.16 -8.23 11.98
CA LYS A 389 5.60 -8.17 11.72
C LYS A 389 6.09 -6.77 11.30
N SER A 390 5.21 -5.82 10.98
CA SER A 390 5.57 -4.41 10.72
C SER A 390 5.53 -3.53 11.98
N ARG A 391 5.09 -4.07 13.12
CA ARG A 391 5.11 -3.33 14.39
C ARG A 391 6.55 -3.08 14.82
N GLN A 392 6.84 -1.83 15.12
CA GLN A 392 8.13 -1.39 15.63
C GLN A 392 7.90 -0.44 16.79
N LYS A 393 8.74 -0.54 17.84
CA LYS A 393 8.69 0.41 18.94
C LYS A 393 9.23 1.77 18.49
N PRO A 394 8.77 2.90 19.07
CA PRO A 394 9.25 4.22 18.69
C PRO A 394 10.78 4.36 18.73
N GLN A 395 11.44 3.84 19.76
CA GLN A 395 12.90 3.89 19.91
C GLN A 395 13.65 3.16 18.79
N GLU A 396 13.15 1.99 18.36
CA GLU A 396 13.71 1.24 17.24
C GLU A 396 13.54 2.01 15.93
N ARG A 397 12.35 2.59 15.71
CA ARG A 397 12.06 3.40 14.53
C ARG A 397 12.96 4.65 14.45
N MET A 398 13.17 5.33 15.57
CA MET A 398 14.07 6.48 15.66
C MET A 398 15.51 6.12 15.27
N ARG A 399 16.02 4.97 15.75
CA ARG A 399 17.35 4.47 15.38
C ARG A 399 17.44 4.19 13.88
N VAL A 400 16.50 3.42 13.34
CA VAL A 400 16.46 3.05 11.91
C VAL A 400 16.51 4.28 11.01
N VAL A 401 15.68 5.30 11.30
CA VAL A 401 15.61 6.52 10.48
C VAL A 401 16.87 7.38 10.65
N THR A 402 17.42 7.47 11.87
CA THR A 402 18.65 8.24 12.13
C THR A 402 19.86 7.60 11.43
N ASP A 403 19.99 6.28 11.51
CA ASP A 403 21.07 5.54 10.83
C ASP A 403 20.93 5.62 9.32
N ALA A 404 19.70 5.59 8.80
CA ALA A 404 19.44 5.76 7.37
C ALA A 404 19.90 7.12 6.83
N VAL A 405 19.60 8.23 7.51
CA VAL A 405 20.07 9.57 7.08
C VAL A 405 21.59 9.65 7.05
N LYS A 406 22.27 9.05 8.05
CA LYS A 406 23.74 8.97 8.09
C LYS A 406 24.29 8.13 6.94
N ASN A 407 23.71 6.95 6.69
CA ASN A 407 24.17 6.01 5.66
C ASN A 407 23.87 6.49 4.24
N ASN A 408 22.83 7.30 4.06
CA ASN A 408 22.50 7.86 2.75
C ASN A 408 23.45 8.97 2.30
N ARG A 409 24.20 9.61 3.23
CA ARG A 409 25.22 10.62 2.91
C ARG A 409 24.71 11.64 1.87
N TYR A 410 23.50 12.17 2.08
CA TYR A 410 22.85 13.10 1.14
C TYR A 410 23.69 14.35 0.88
N ASP A 411 24.52 14.76 1.85
CA ASP A 411 25.39 15.94 1.71
C ASP A 411 26.51 15.72 0.67
N ASN A 412 26.78 14.47 0.27
CA ASN A 412 27.74 14.14 -0.78
C ASN A 412 27.10 14.12 -2.17
N ASP A 413 25.77 14.31 -2.28
CA ASP A 413 25.11 14.37 -3.58
C ASP A 413 25.50 15.67 -4.31
N PRO A 414 26.02 15.61 -5.55
CA PRO A 414 26.50 16.80 -6.25
C PRO A 414 25.43 17.88 -6.47
N ILE A 415 24.17 17.47 -6.69
CA ILE A 415 23.07 18.40 -6.94
C ILE A 415 22.64 19.06 -5.62
N LEU A 416 22.44 18.28 -4.56
CA LEU A 416 22.10 18.84 -3.24
C LEU A 416 23.22 19.76 -2.73
N SER A 417 24.48 19.36 -2.89
CA SER A 417 25.65 20.17 -2.51
C SER A 417 25.72 21.49 -3.30
N SER A 418 25.46 21.45 -4.61
CA SER A 418 25.41 22.67 -5.46
C SER A 418 24.27 23.62 -5.09
N CYS A 419 23.19 23.09 -4.51
CA CYS A 419 22.09 23.89 -3.94
C CYS A 419 22.39 24.41 -2.52
N GLY A 420 23.57 24.12 -1.97
CA GLY A 420 23.95 24.48 -0.61
C GLY A 420 23.08 23.82 0.46
N ILE A 421 22.56 22.62 0.17
CA ILE A 421 21.72 21.83 1.09
C ILE A 421 22.61 21.04 2.04
N LYS A 422 22.40 21.22 3.34
CA LYS A 422 23.02 20.40 4.40
C LYS A 422 21.95 19.84 5.32
N ILE A 423 21.97 18.54 5.54
CA ILE A 423 20.92 17.85 6.31
C ILE A 423 21.44 17.47 7.69
N GLU A 424 20.79 17.97 8.74
CA GLU A 424 21.09 17.59 10.13
C GLU A 424 20.93 16.07 10.32
N LYS A 425 21.74 15.46 11.19
CA LYS A 425 21.72 14.00 11.42
C LYS A 425 20.94 13.61 12.66
N GLN A 426 20.46 14.60 13.42
CA GLN A 426 19.58 14.39 14.55
C GLN A 426 18.12 14.69 14.21
N LEU A 427 17.21 13.98 14.88
CA LEU A 427 15.78 14.24 14.81
C LEU A 427 15.45 15.64 15.32
N ALA A 428 14.62 16.36 14.59
CA ALA A 428 14.16 17.69 14.94
C ALA A 428 13.43 17.67 16.28
N ARG A 429 13.88 18.54 17.18
CA ARG A 429 13.26 18.73 18.50
C ARG A 429 12.11 19.71 18.35
N VAL A 430 10.94 19.34 18.85
CA VAL A 430 9.74 20.17 18.82
C VAL A 430 9.11 20.28 20.20
N ASN A 431 8.57 21.44 20.52
CA ASN A 431 7.80 21.65 21.75
C ASN A 431 6.34 21.24 21.50
N GLY A 432 5.89 20.21 22.20
CA GLY A 432 4.50 19.79 22.22
C GLY A 432 3.76 20.32 23.45
N ARG A 433 2.44 20.10 23.47
CA ARG A 433 1.60 20.30 24.66
C ARG A 433 0.71 19.08 24.85
N VAL A 434 0.60 18.61 26.08
CA VAL A 434 -0.35 17.57 26.49
C VAL A 434 -1.59 18.27 27.02
N LEU A 435 -2.68 18.23 26.26
CA LEU A 435 -3.96 18.77 26.67
C LEU A 435 -4.56 17.92 27.79
N SER A 436 -5.25 18.56 28.73
CA SER A 436 -6.03 17.87 29.75
C SER A 436 -7.11 17.01 29.10
N ALA A 437 -7.25 15.77 29.55
CA ALA A 437 -8.31 14.90 29.06
C ALA A 437 -9.68 15.48 29.46
N PRO A 438 -10.66 15.52 28.55
CA PRO A 438 -12.00 15.95 28.91
C PRO A 438 -12.63 14.94 29.87
N THR A 439 -13.35 15.43 30.88
CA THR A 439 -14.13 14.59 31.79
C THR A 439 -15.39 14.11 31.07
N LEU A 440 -15.70 12.83 31.20
CA LEU A 440 -16.93 12.23 30.71
C LEU A 440 -17.93 12.12 31.86
N ILE A 441 -19.22 12.31 31.56
CA ILE A 441 -20.33 11.98 32.46
C ILE A 441 -20.91 10.65 32.00
N VAL A 442 -21.02 9.70 32.92
CA VAL A 442 -21.64 8.40 32.70
C VAL A 442 -22.97 8.30 33.46
N GLY A 443 -23.55 7.11 33.56
CA GLY A 443 -24.81 6.90 34.29
C GLY A 443 -24.71 7.39 35.74
N ASN A 444 -25.85 7.75 36.32
CA ASN A 444 -25.95 8.38 37.65
C ASN A 444 -25.20 9.72 37.79
N SER A 445 -24.90 10.40 36.67
CA SER A 445 -24.14 11.65 36.65
C SER A 445 -22.74 11.54 37.26
N GLU A 446 -22.14 10.34 37.23
CA GLU A 446 -20.79 10.11 37.73
C GLU A 446 -19.73 10.60 36.75
N ASP A 447 -18.66 11.20 37.27
CA ASP A 447 -17.49 11.59 36.50
C ASP A 447 -16.65 10.35 36.12
N CYS A 448 -16.23 10.31 34.87
CA CYS A 448 -15.31 9.32 34.33
C CYS A 448 -14.17 10.06 33.62
N ILE A 449 -13.02 10.11 34.27
CA ILE A 449 -11.85 10.86 33.79
C ILE A 449 -10.93 9.92 33.01
N PRO A 450 -10.72 10.15 31.70
CA PRO A 450 -9.78 9.36 30.93
C PRO A 450 -8.35 9.56 31.43
N ASN A 451 -7.61 8.45 31.58
CA ASN A 451 -6.20 8.46 31.93
C ASN A 451 -5.37 7.95 30.74
N ARG A 452 -4.44 8.77 30.25
CA ARG A 452 -3.59 8.47 29.07
C ARG A 452 -4.41 7.96 27.88
N GLY A 453 -5.55 8.60 27.62
CA GLY A 453 -6.46 8.25 26.52
C GLY A 453 -7.26 6.97 26.72
N ARG A 454 -7.35 6.43 27.94
CA ARG A 454 -8.10 5.22 28.26
C ARG A 454 -9.04 5.43 29.44
N TRP A 455 -10.21 4.79 29.37
CA TRP A 455 -11.15 4.67 30.47
C TRP A 455 -11.86 3.32 30.34
N ASN A 456 -12.58 2.92 31.39
CA ASN A 456 -13.40 1.71 31.38
C ASN A 456 -14.72 1.98 32.13
N TYR A 457 -15.66 1.05 31.98
CA TYR A 457 -16.96 1.07 32.66
C TYR A 457 -16.99 0.11 33.86
N ASN A 458 -15.84 -0.14 34.50
CA ASN A 458 -15.83 -0.95 35.73
C ASN A 458 -16.61 -0.19 36.81
N ASN A 459 -17.59 -0.85 37.40
CA ASN A 459 -18.51 -0.30 38.39
C ASN A 459 -19.24 0.98 37.96
N LYS A 460 -19.42 1.20 36.65
CA LYS A 460 -20.11 2.35 36.06
C LYS A 460 -21.27 1.91 35.18
N ARG A 461 -22.33 2.71 35.14
CA ARG A 461 -23.47 2.55 34.24
C ARG A 461 -23.35 3.46 33.01
N LEU A 462 -24.08 3.13 31.95
CA LEU A 462 -24.17 4.00 30.76
C LEU A 462 -25.02 5.23 31.06
N PHE A 463 -24.78 6.33 30.35
CA PHE A 463 -25.48 7.60 30.55
C PHE A 463 -26.99 7.48 30.24
N GLU A 464 -27.34 7.01 29.04
CA GLU A 464 -28.70 6.66 28.63
C GLU A 464 -28.69 5.21 28.15
N PRO A 465 -28.96 4.25 29.05
CA PRO A 465 -29.08 2.86 28.67
C PRO A 465 -30.42 2.58 27.99
N VAL A 466 -30.41 1.75 26.95
CA VAL A 466 -31.62 1.25 26.29
C VAL A 466 -32.29 0.12 27.07
N LYS A 467 -33.56 -0.14 26.76
CA LYS A 467 -34.28 -1.37 27.11
C LYS A 467 -34.36 -2.25 25.86
N ILE A 468 -34.10 -3.55 26.00
CA ILE A 468 -34.15 -4.54 24.91
C ILE A 468 -35.15 -5.62 25.29
N GLU A 469 -36.29 -5.65 24.61
CA GLU A 469 -37.38 -6.56 24.93
C GLU A 469 -37.52 -7.65 23.87
N ARG A 470 -37.60 -7.25 22.59
CA ARG A 470 -37.82 -8.18 21.47
C ARG A 470 -36.53 -8.46 20.72
N TRP A 471 -35.81 -9.49 21.14
CA TRP A 471 -34.56 -9.89 20.49
C TRP A 471 -34.38 -11.40 20.41
N ALA A 472 -33.47 -11.83 19.53
CA ALA A 472 -33.07 -13.22 19.38
C ALA A 472 -31.56 -13.37 19.17
N ILE A 473 -31.06 -14.58 19.39
CA ILE A 473 -29.70 -14.97 19.06
C ILE A 473 -29.74 -15.93 17.88
N VAL A 474 -28.92 -15.67 16.86
CA VAL A 474 -28.74 -16.56 15.71
C VAL A 474 -27.31 -17.11 15.70
N ASN A 475 -27.13 -18.39 15.45
CA ASN A 475 -25.83 -19.03 15.41
C ASN A 475 -25.56 -19.70 14.07
N PHE A 476 -24.62 -19.14 13.31
CA PHE A 476 -24.16 -19.70 12.04
C PHE A 476 -23.13 -20.81 12.28
N SER A 477 -23.51 -21.81 13.08
CA SER A 477 -22.69 -22.99 13.36
C SER A 477 -21.40 -22.75 14.14
N ALA A 478 -21.32 -21.67 14.93
CA ALA A 478 -20.22 -21.47 15.85
C ALA A 478 -20.30 -22.50 16.99
N ARG A 479 -19.13 -22.99 17.42
CA ARG A 479 -19.02 -23.90 18.57
C ARG A 479 -19.08 -23.07 19.85
N CYS A 480 -20.28 -22.83 20.35
CA CYS A 480 -20.51 -22.08 21.58
C CYS A 480 -21.81 -22.47 22.27
N ASP A 481 -21.92 -22.12 23.54
CA ASP A 481 -23.16 -22.20 24.30
C ASP A 481 -23.91 -20.86 24.21
N MET A 482 -24.96 -20.82 23.38
CA MET A 482 -25.80 -19.62 23.22
C MET A 482 -26.55 -19.22 24.50
N SER A 483 -26.95 -20.20 25.32
CA SER A 483 -27.64 -19.95 26.59
C SER A 483 -26.72 -19.28 27.58
N ARG A 484 -25.46 -19.70 27.66
CA ARG A 484 -24.43 -19.01 28.43
C ARG A 484 -24.16 -17.61 27.90
N ILE A 485 -23.97 -17.45 26.58
CA ILE A 485 -23.75 -16.12 25.97
C ILE A 485 -24.91 -15.17 26.30
N SER A 486 -26.15 -15.65 26.19
CA SER A 486 -27.34 -14.88 26.55
C SER A 486 -27.30 -14.44 28.01
N ARG A 487 -27.06 -15.38 28.94
CA ARG A 487 -27.00 -15.10 30.38
C ARG A 487 -25.91 -14.10 30.73
N ASP A 488 -24.70 -14.30 30.20
CA ASP A 488 -23.55 -13.45 30.47
C ASP A 488 -23.77 -12.03 29.90
N LEU A 489 -24.38 -11.92 28.71
CA LEU A 489 -24.76 -10.63 28.12
C LEU A 489 -25.82 -9.90 28.95
N ILE A 490 -26.87 -10.59 29.40
CA ILE A 490 -27.95 -10.03 30.23
C ILE A 490 -27.39 -9.55 31.58
N ASN A 491 -26.59 -10.40 32.25
CA ASN A 491 -25.97 -10.07 33.53
C ASN A 491 -25.02 -8.87 33.41
N CYS A 492 -24.17 -8.86 32.39
CA CYS A 492 -23.29 -7.74 32.09
C CYS A 492 -24.11 -6.48 31.76
N GLY A 493 -25.17 -6.61 30.96
CA GLY A 493 -26.11 -5.53 30.61
C GLY A 493 -26.70 -4.85 31.83
N ARG A 494 -27.23 -5.64 32.78
CA ARG A 494 -27.77 -5.15 34.05
C ARG A 494 -26.74 -4.34 34.83
N SER A 495 -25.49 -4.81 34.89
CA SER A 495 -24.40 -4.08 35.56
C SER A 495 -24.09 -2.72 34.91
N LYS A 496 -24.41 -2.55 33.62
CA LYS A 496 -24.23 -1.30 32.87
C LYS A 496 -25.50 -0.46 32.77
N GLY A 497 -26.60 -0.89 33.40
CA GLY A 497 -27.89 -0.21 33.39
C GLY A 497 -28.78 -0.55 32.19
N ILE A 498 -28.33 -1.42 31.27
CA ILE A 498 -29.16 -1.89 30.16
C ILE A 498 -30.07 -3.00 30.67
N ILE A 499 -31.38 -2.83 30.48
CA ILE A 499 -32.36 -3.86 30.79
C ILE A 499 -32.53 -4.72 29.54
N ILE A 500 -32.13 -5.99 29.63
CA ILE A 500 -32.21 -6.95 28.54
C ILE A 500 -33.11 -8.10 29.01
N GLU A 501 -34.26 -8.24 28.38
CA GLU A 501 -35.15 -9.38 28.63
C GLU A 501 -34.56 -10.68 28.10
N ARG A 502 -35.13 -11.83 28.48
CA ARG A 502 -34.70 -13.10 27.88
C ARG A 502 -34.97 -13.09 26.37
N PRO A 503 -34.07 -13.63 25.52
CA PRO A 503 -34.31 -13.68 24.09
C PRO A 503 -35.53 -14.56 23.81
N PHE A 504 -36.34 -14.17 22.83
CA PHE A 504 -37.54 -14.93 22.42
C PHE A 504 -37.18 -16.30 21.87
N THR A 505 -36.06 -16.39 21.15
CA THR A 505 -35.59 -17.63 20.55
C THR A 505 -34.07 -17.64 20.39
N LEU A 506 -33.51 -18.84 20.41
CA LEU A 506 -32.13 -19.15 20.06
C LEU A 506 -32.17 -20.01 18.80
N VAL A 507 -31.68 -19.48 17.68
CA VAL A 507 -31.81 -20.13 16.36
C VAL A 507 -30.45 -20.62 15.90
N ASP A 508 -30.29 -21.95 15.82
CA ASP A 508 -29.13 -22.57 15.19
C ASP A 508 -29.34 -22.75 13.68
N GLU A 509 -28.24 -22.63 12.95
CA GLU A 509 -28.18 -22.98 11.54
C GLU A 509 -28.33 -24.50 11.35
N ASP A 510 -29.08 -24.89 10.31
CA ASP A 510 -29.21 -26.29 9.94
C ASP A 510 -27.86 -26.84 9.46
N SER A 511 -27.50 -28.03 9.94
CA SER A 511 -26.23 -28.69 9.59
C SER A 511 -26.01 -28.83 8.08
N GLN A 512 -27.09 -29.05 7.32
CA GLN A 512 -27.10 -29.14 5.85
C GLN A 512 -26.79 -27.80 5.17
N ALA A 513 -27.17 -26.68 5.78
CA ALA A 513 -26.98 -25.34 5.20
C ALA A 513 -25.50 -24.92 5.20
N ARG A 514 -24.64 -25.51 6.04
CA ARG A 514 -23.19 -25.19 6.11
C ARG A 514 -22.46 -25.33 4.78
N ARG A 515 -22.94 -26.22 3.90
CA ARG A 515 -22.37 -26.47 2.57
C ARG A 515 -22.90 -25.52 1.50
N CYS A 516 -23.94 -24.74 1.80
CA CYS A 516 -24.52 -23.78 0.89
C CYS A 516 -23.70 -22.49 0.81
N THR A 517 -23.97 -21.68 -0.20
CA THR A 517 -23.36 -20.37 -0.34
C THR A 517 -23.76 -19.44 0.82
N PRO A 518 -22.93 -18.44 1.18
CA PRO A 518 -23.21 -17.52 2.28
C PRO A 518 -24.56 -16.81 2.19
N PHE A 519 -24.98 -16.47 0.97
CA PHE A 519 -26.29 -15.84 0.72
C PHE A 519 -27.44 -16.77 1.10
N VAL A 520 -27.42 -18.01 0.62
CA VAL A 520 -28.46 -19.02 0.93
C VAL A 520 -28.51 -19.33 2.41
N ARG A 521 -27.35 -19.42 3.07
CA ARG A 521 -27.26 -19.61 4.53
C ARG A 521 -27.98 -18.49 5.29
N VAL A 522 -27.75 -17.24 4.89
CA VAL A 522 -28.40 -16.07 5.51
C VAL A 522 -29.91 -16.05 5.27
N GLU A 523 -30.36 -16.32 4.04
CA GLU A 523 -31.80 -16.37 3.73
C GLU A 523 -32.52 -17.43 4.58
N ARG A 524 -31.99 -18.66 4.63
CA ARG A 524 -32.58 -19.74 5.44
C ARG A 524 -32.62 -19.40 6.92
N MET A 525 -31.53 -18.84 7.46
CA MET A 525 -31.49 -18.38 8.84
C MET A 525 -32.56 -17.32 9.11
N PHE A 526 -32.73 -16.38 8.18
CA PHE A 526 -33.71 -15.31 8.33
C PHE A 526 -35.15 -15.82 8.34
N GLU A 527 -35.48 -16.79 7.47
CA GLU A 527 -36.80 -17.44 7.50
C GLU A 527 -37.05 -18.18 8.82
N LYS A 528 -36.04 -18.86 9.37
CA LYS A 528 -36.16 -19.48 10.71
C LYS A 528 -36.41 -18.43 11.79
N VAL A 529 -35.70 -17.30 11.76
CA VAL A 529 -35.91 -16.21 12.71
C VAL A 529 -37.34 -15.68 12.62
N LYS A 530 -37.84 -15.44 11.40
CA LYS A 530 -39.19 -14.93 11.16
C LYS A 530 -40.27 -15.91 11.64
N ALA A 531 -40.08 -17.21 11.43
CA ALA A 531 -41.01 -18.24 11.88
C ALA A 531 -41.06 -18.39 13.42
N ASN A 532 -39.97 -18.05 14.11
CA ASN A 532 -39.85 -18.22 15.58
C ASN A 532 -40.07 -16.94 16.37
N LEU A 533 -40.40 -15.82 15.71
CA LEU A 533 -40.65 -14.54 16.37
C LEU A 533 -42.10 -14.08 16.14
N PRO A 534 -42.77 -13.52 17.16
CA PRO A 534 -44.16 -13.05 17.04
C PRO A 534 -44.29 -11.78 16.19
N GLY A 535 -43.18 -11.17 15.79
CA GLY A 535 -43.11 -9.96 14.98
C GLY A 535 -41.66 -9.54 14.75
N PRO A 536 -41.42 -8.39 14.08
CA PRO A 536 -40.08 -7.89 13.83
C PRO A 536 -39.29 -7.67 15.15
N PRO A 537 -38.06 -8.21 15.27
CA PRO A 537 -37.22 -7.97 16.43
C PRO A 537 -36.64 -6.54 16.44
N GLU A 538 -36.42 -6.00 17.63
CA GLU A 538 -35.65 -4.77 17.85
C GLU A 538 -34.16 -5.00 17.57
N PHE A 539 -33.69 -6.22 17.86
CA PHE A 539 -32.28 -6.56 17.85
C PHE A 539 -32.03 -8.04 17.55
N LEU A 540 -31.01 -8.32 16.73
CA LEU A 540 -30.49 -9.68 16.55
C LEU A 540 -29.00 -9.74 16.91
N LEU A 541 -28.66 -10.65 17.82
CA LEU A 541 -27.28 -11.03 18.11
C LEU A 541 -26.88 -12.19 17.20
N CYS A 542 -25.93 -11.93 16.29
CA CYS A 542 -25.47 -12.92 15.33
C CYS A 542 -24.11 -13.50 15.76
N VAL A 543 -24.08 -14.81 15.99
CA VAL A 543 -22.87 -15.55 16.33
C VAL A 543 -22.27 -16.12 15.05
N LEU A 544 -21.10 -15.61 14.69
CA LEU A 544 -20.36 -16.03 13.51
C LEU A 544 -19.48 -17.25 13.82
N PRO A 545 -19.36 -18.20 12.87
CA PRO A 545 -18.54 -19.41 13.06
C PRO A 545 -17.05 -19.09 13.17
N GLU A 546 -16.62 -17.98 12.58
CA GLU A 546 -15.22 -17.64 12.44
C GLU A 546 -14.95 -16.20 12.85
N ARG A 547 -13.81 -16.00 13.53
CA ARG A 547 -13.39 -14.68 14.03
C ARG A 547 -12.86 -13.76 12.93
N LYS A 548 -12.31 -14.32 11.86
CA LYS A 548 -11.70 -13.58 10.75
C LYS A 548 -12.25 -14.15 9.45
N ASN A 549 -12.59 -13.27 8.50
CA ASN A 549 -12.99 -13.63 7.13
C ASN A 549 -14.29 -14.42 7.00
N CYS A 550 -15.20 -14.25 7.96
CA CYS A 550 -16.51 -14.85 7.86
C CYS A 550 -17.29 -14.22 6.69
N ASP A 551 -17.48 -15.01 5.64
CA ASP A 551 -18.21 -14.68 4.42
C ASP A 551 -19.71 -14.42 4.66
N ILE A 552 -20.24 -14.86 5.80
CA ILE A 552 -21.61 -14.59 6.26
C ILE A 552 -21.82 -13.13 6.66
N TYR A 553 -20.79 -12.43 7.16
CA TYR A 553 -20.97 -11.08 7.73
C TYR A 553 -21.58 -10.09 6.73
N GLY A 554 -21.06 -10.07 5.49
CA GLY A 554 -21.53 -9.16 4.44
C GLY A 554 -22.99 -9.39 4.07
N PRO A 555 -23.37 -10.60 3.62
CA PRO A 555 -24.76 -10.96 3.32
C PRO A 555 -25.70 -10.75 4.51
N TRP A 556 -25.29 -11.11 5.74
CA TRP A 556 -26.10 -10.90 6.95
C TRP A 556 -26.38 -9.41 7.19
N LYS A 557 -25.36 -8.56 7.01
CA LYS A 557 -25.51 -7.11 7.12
C LYS A 557 -26.39 -6.53 6.03
N LYS A 558 -26.25 -6.99 4.78
CA LYS A 558 -27.11 -6.57 3.67
C LYS A 558 -28.58 -6.91 3.97
N LYS A 559 -28.88 -8.17 4.28
CA LYS A 559 -30.25 -8.63 4.58
C LYS A 559 -30.90 -7.82 5.69
N ASN A 560 -30.20 -7.63 6.80
CA ASN A 560 -30.80 -6.98 7.96
C ASN A 560 -30.83 -5.45 7.85
N LEU A 561 -29.74 -4.79 7.44
CA LEU A 561 -29.66 -3.33 7.47
C LEU A 561 -30.29 -2.66 6.25
N HIS A 562 -30.19 -3.27 5.07
CA HIS A 562 -30.68 -2.68 3.83
C HIS A 562 -32.10 -3.14 3.48
N GLU A 563 -32.38 -4.44 3.60
CA GLU A 563 -33.66 -5.00 3.15
C GLU A 563 -34.73 -4.95 4.24
N MET A 564 -34.36 -5.24 5.50
CA MET A 564 -35.34 -5.41 6.60
C MET A 564 -35.34 -4.27 7.64
N GLY A 565 -34.31 -3.44 7.68
CA GLY A 565 -34.16 -2.37 8.69
C GLY A 565 -33.93 -2.86 10.13
N ILE A 566 -33.47 -4.10 10.34
CA ILE A 566 -33.25 -4.71 11.66
C ILE A 566 -31.83 -4.42 12.16
N ILE A 567 -31.73 -3.96 13.41
CA ILE A 567 -30.46 -3.68 14.06
C ILE A 567 -29.78 -4.99 14.46
N THR A 568 -28.50 -5.14 14.09
CA THR A 568 -27.73 -6.36 14.35
C THR A 568 -26.38 -6.10 15.00
N GLN A 569 -25.97 -7.01 15.89
CA GLN A 569 -24.60 -7.08 16.42
C GLN A 569 -24.04 -8.48 16.17
N CYS A 570 -22.92 -8.55 15.46
CA CYS A 570 -22.22 -9.82 15.25
C CYS A 570 -21.17 -10.01 16.34
N ILE A 571 -21.03 -11.23 16.83
CA ILE A 571 -19.94 -11.66 17.71
C ILE A 571 -19.27 -12.89 17.11
N ALA A 572 -17.98 -13.06 17.38
CA ALA A 572 -17.28 -14.30 17.10
C ALA A 572 -16.85 -14.90 18.45
N PRO A 573 -17.32 -16.11 18.79
CA PRO A 573 -17.00 -16.75 20.06
C PRO A 573 -15.49 -16.90 20.26
N SER A 574 -15.05 -16.75 21.50
CA SER A 574 -13.65 -17.03 21.88
C SER A 574 -13.57 -17.41 23.35
N ASN A 575 -12.49 -18.09 23.73
CA ASN A 575 -12.25 -18.48 25.13
C ASN A 575 -12.06 -17.28 26.08
N LYS A 576 -12.03 -16.04 25.57
CA LYS A 576 -11.80 -14.79 26.32
C LYS A 576 -13.04 -13.89 26.40
N MET A 577 -14.25 -14.45 26.31
CA MET A 577 -15.50 -13.71 26.50
C MET A 577 -15.75 -13.46 27.99
N ASN A 578 -15.07 -12.44 28.53
CA ASN A 578 -15.25 -11.95 29.90
C ASN A 578 -16.14 -10.71 29.95
N ASP A 579 -16.38 -10.17 31.14
CA ASP A 579 -17.19 -8.97 31.34
C ASP A 579 -16.71 -7.77 30.52
N GLN A 580 -15.40 -7.63 30.31
CA GLN A 580 -14.84 -6.57 29.47
C GLN A 580 -15.20 -6.75 27.99
N TYR A 581 -15.23 -7.99 27.49
CA TYR A 581 -15.71 -8.30 26.15
C TYR A 581 -17.18 -7.93 26.00
N PHE A 582 -18.04 -8.41 26.90
CA PHE A 582 -19.48 -8.13 26.87
C PHE A 582 -19.77 -6.65 27.04
N THR A 583 -19.05 -5.94 27.92
CA THR A 583 -19.13 -4.48 28.04
C THR A 583 -18.86 -3.80 26.69
N ASN A 584 -17.80 -4.18 25.98
CA ASN A 584 -17.47 -3.60 24.67
C ASN A 584 -18.49 -3.93 23.56
N VAL A 585 -19.21 -5.06 23.70
CA VAL A 585 -20.34 -5.43 22.84
C VAL A 585 -21.56 -4.57 23.18
N LEU A 586 -21.89 -4.44 24.46
CA LEU A 586 -23.02 -3.66 24.97
C LEU A 586 -22.89 -2.18 24.63
N LEU A 587 -21.69 -1.60 24.69
CA LEU A 587 -21.44 -0.22 24.23
C LEU A 587 -21.86 -0.01 22.77
N LYS A 588 -21.70 -1.04 21.92
CA LYS A 588 -22.14 -0.98 20.52
C LYS A 588 -23.63 -1.20 20.36
N ILE A 589 -24.20 -2.12 21.14
CA ILE A 589 -25.64 -2.42 21.11
C ILE A 589 -26.42 -1.19 21.56
N ASN A 590 -26.04 -0.58 22.68
CA ASN A 590 -26.66 0.64 23.22
C ASN A 590 -26.70 1.76 22.18
N ALA A 591 -25.54 2.08 21.59
CA ALA A 591 -25.43 3.12 20.56
C ALA A 591 -26.26 2.83 19.30
N LYS A 592 -26.34 1.56 18.87
CA LYS A 592 -27.14 1.18 17.69
C LYS A 592 -28.63 1.28 17.94
N LEU A 593 -29.08 1.02 19.17
CA LEU A 593 -30.47 1.10 19.59
C LEU A 593 -30.86 2.51 20.08
N GLY A 594 -30.00 3.51 19.87
CA GLY A 594 -30.29 4.91 20.15
C GLY A 594 -29.90 5.42 21.54
N GLY A 595 -29.31 4.58 22.39
CA GLY A 595 -28.81 5.00 23.70
C GLY A 595 -27.46 5.72 23.65
N MET A 596 -27.13 6.41 24.74
CA MET A 596 -25.89 7.16 24.90
C MET A 596 -25.00 6.53 25.98
N ASN A 597 -23.75 6.21 25.62
CA ASN A 597 -22.82 5.55 26.55
C ASN A 597 -22.22 6.52 27.57
N SER A 598 -21.91 7.74 27.14
CA SER A 598 -21.29 8.81 27.94
C SER A 598 -21.47 10.15 27.23
N LYS A 599 -21.49 11.24 28.00
CA LYS A 599 -21.52 12.62 27.51
C LYS A 599 -20.23 13.35 27.91
N LEU A 600 -19.78 14.37 27.18
CA LEU A 600 -18.70 15.23 27.70
C LEU A 600 -19.25 16.09 28.85
N SER A 601 -18.50 16.26 29.93
CA SER A 601 -18.90 17.12 31.06
C SER A 601 -19.14 18.57 30.61
N LEU A 602 -18.31 19.07 29.68
CA LEU A 602 -18.51 20.38 29.05
C LEU A 602 -19.79 20.45 28.21
N GLU A 603 -20.17 19.37 27.55
CA GLU A 603 -21.43 19.31 26.81
C GLU A 603 -22.63 19.25 27.76
N HIS A 604 -22.49 18.52 28.87
CA HIS A 604 -23.51 18.45 29.91
C HIS A 604 -23.78 19.81 30.55
N ARG A 605 -22.73 20.63 30.72
CA ARG A 605 -22.82 22.00 31.25
C ARG A 605 -23.07 23.08 30.19
N HIS A 606 -23.26 22.70 28.92
CA HIS A 606 -23.39 23.64 27.80
C HIS A 606 -22.21 24.61 27.61
N MET A 607 -20.98 24.18 27.92
CA MET A 607 -19.76 25.00 27.88
C MET A 607 -18.77 24.68 26.74
N ILE A 608 -19.15 23.93 25.71
CA ILE A 608 -18.25 23.72 24.55
C ILE A 608 -18.09 25.04 23.79
N PRO A 609 -16.87 25.62 23.71
CA PRO A 609 -16.64 26.89 23.02
C PRO A 609 -17.07 26.81 21.56
N PHE A 610 -17.66 27.90 21.04
CA PHE A 610 -18.21 28.05 19.68
C PHE A 610 -19.42 27.16 19.34
N VAL A 611 -19.41 25.89 19.76
CA VAL A 611 -20.46 24.91 19.44
C VAL A 611 -21.79 25.25 20.14
N ASN A 612 -21.75 25.66 21.40
CA ASN A 612 -22.96 25.96 22.18
C ASN A 612 -23.38 27.43 22.12
N GLN A 613 -22.52 28.32 21.61
CA GLN A 613 -22.81 29.76 21.52
C GLN A 613 -23.73 30.09 20.35
N THR A 614 -23.66 29.30 19.28
CA THR A 614 -24.48 29.47 18.07
C THR A 614 -24.86 28.09 17.53
N PRO A 615 -26.06 27.92 16.92
CA PRO A 615 -26.46 26.67 16.31
C PRO A 615 -25.39 26.12 15.35
N THR A 616 -24.66 25.09 15.80
CA THR A 616 -23.50 24.57 15.09
C THR A 616 -23.78 23.17 14.54
N LEU A 617 -23.35 22.93 13.29
CA LEU A 617 -23.37 21.63 12.62
C LEU A 617 -21.95 21.08 12.53
N ILE A 618 -21.71 19.89 13.09
CA ILE A 618 -20.42 19.21 12.99
C ILE A 618 -20.53 18.11 11.93
N LEU A 619 -19.62 18.12 10.95
CA LEU A 619 -19.59 17.16 9.84
C LEU A 619 -18.30 16.32 9.87
N GLY A 620 -18.45 15.01 9.72
CA GLY A 620 -17.37 14.09 9.42
C GLY A 620 -17.57 13.52 8.02
N MET A 621 -16.55 13.61 7.16
CA MET A 621 -16.61 13.14 5.78
C MET A 621 -15.42 12.21 5.52
N ASP A 622 -15.67 11.06 4.88
CA ASP A 622 -14.64 10.10 4.49
C ASP A 622 -14.94 9.52 3.10
N VAL A 623 -13.88 9.16 2.37
CA VAL A 623 -13.99 8.47 1.08
C VAL A 623 -13.14 7.20 1.12
N SER A 624 -13.81 6.07 0.90
CA SER A 624 -13.18 4.75 0.83
C SER A 624 -13.07 4.28 -0.61
N HIS A 625 -11.86 3.89 -1.03
CA HIS A 625 -11.57 3.36 -2.37
C HIS A 625 -11.45 1.83 -2.35
N GLY A 626 -11.64 1.20 -3.52
CA GLY A 626 -11.37 -0.22 -3.73
C GLY A 626 -9.93 -0.63 -3.40
N SER A 627 -9.71 -1.93 -3.15
CA SER A 627 -8.35 -2.45 -2.94
C SER A 627 -7.49 -2.24 -4.20
N PRO A 628 -6.16 -2.04 -4.06
CA PRO A 628 -5.27 -1.86 -5.22
C PRO A 628 -5.44 -2.98 -6.25
N GLY A 629 -5.57 -2.61 -7.53
CA GLY A 629 -5.77 -3.54 -8.65
C GLY A 629 -7.23 -3.93 -8.92
N ARG A 630 -8.20 -3.39 -8.17
CA ARG A 630 -9.64 -3.50 -8.47
C ARG A 630 -10.17 -2.17 -8.99
N THR A 631 -10.21 -2.02 -10.30
CA THR A 631 -10.74 -0.84 -11.00
C THR A 631 -12.26 -0.87 -11.15
N ASP A 632 -12.88 -2.01 -10.82
CA ASP A 632 -14.30 -2.31 -10.92
C ASP A 632 -15.11 -1.92 -9.67
N ILE A 633 -14.45 -1.44 -8.61
CA ILE A 633 -15.10 -1.06 -7.35
C ILE A 633 -15.22 0.47 -7.27
N PRO A 634 -16.44 1.02 -7.13
CA PRO A 634 -16.62 2.46 -7.00
C PRO A 634 -16.07 2.97 -5.66
N SER A 635 -15.73 4.27 -5.64
CA SER A 635 -15.38 4.94 -4.40
C SER A 635 -16.65 5.25 -3.62
N ILE A 636 -16.65 5.03 -2.30
CA ILE A 636 -17.81 5.27 -1.43
C ILE A 636 -17.53 6.51 -0.58
N ALA A 637 -18.38 7.51 -0.68
CA ALA A 637 -18.35 8.70 0.19
C ALA A 637 -19.37 8.57 1.32
N ALA A 638 -18.92 8.83 2.55
CA ALA A 638 -19.76 8.80 3.75
C ALA A 638 -19.73 10.16 4.44
N VAL A 639 -20.91 10.66 4.83
CA VAL A 639 -21.07 11.91 5.58
C VAL A 639 -21.87 11.63 6.86
N CYS A 640 -21.28 11.96 8.00
CA CYS A 640 -21.91 11.90 9.31
C CYS A 640 -22.11 13.33 9.83
N LEU A 641 -23.28 13.63 10.40
CA LEU A 641 -23.60 14.96 10.92
C LEU A 641 -24.08 14.92 12.37
N ILE A 642 -23.69 15.89 13.19
CA ILE A 642 -24.22 16.10 14.55
C ILE A 642 -24.85 17.49 14.61
N ARG A 643 -26.13 17.57 15.04
CA ARG A 643 -26.87 18.84 15.13
C ARG A 643 -26.97 19.29 16.59
N SER A 644 -26.32 20.40 16.93
CA SER A 644 -26.18 20.93 18.28
C SER A 644 -27.38 21.74 18.80
N LEU A 645 -28.62 21.51 18.33
CA LEU A 645 -29.70 22.44 18.69
C LEU A 645 -30.12 22.35 20.16
N HIS A 646 -29.88 21.22 20.85
CA HIS A 646 -30.08 21.08 22.31
C HIS A 646 -29.14 20.03 22.96
N TYR A 647 -28.64 19.04 22.22
CA TYR A 647 -27.74 17.96 22.67
C TYR A 647 -26.86 17.51 21.48
N LEU A 648 -25.62 17.02 21.69
CA LEU A 648 -24.88 16.29 20.64
C LEU A 648 -25.51 14.89 20.47
N HIS A 649 -26.73 14.82 19.91
CA HIS A 649 -27.43 13.56 19.64
C HIS A 649 -26.81 12.83 18.42
N PRO A 650 -26.93 11.49 18.29
CA PRO A 650 -26.18 10.70 17.32
C PRO A 650 -26.47 11.04 15.87
N ALA A 651 -25.46 10.73 15.06
CA ALA A 651 -25.37 11.15 13.68
C ALA A 651 -26.47 10.60 12.79
N LYS A 652 -27.10 11.48 11.99
CA LYS A 652 -27.72 11.03 10.73
C LYS A 652 -26.58 10.78 9.75
N ILE A 653 -26.37 9.53 9.38
CA ILE A 653 -25.40 9.14 8.35
C ILE A 653 -26.11 9.24 7.01
N CYS A 654 -25.66 10.16 6.16
CA CYS A 654 -26.02 10.17 4.75
C CYS A 654 -24.90 9.48 3.99
N VAL A 655 -25.19 8.32 3.39
CA VAL A 655 -24.27 7.64 2.49
C VAL A 655 -24.69 7.98 1.07
N SER A 656 -23.81 8.61 0.30
CA SER A 656 -24.01 8.83 -1.13
C SER A 656 -22.96 8.06 -1.90
N VAL A 657 -23.37 7.11 -2.73
CA VAL A 657 -22.49 6.50 -3.72
C VAL A 657 -22.51 7.40 -4.95
N ARG A 658 -21.36 7.98 -5.31
CA ARG A 658 -21.19 8.68 -6.59
C ARG A 658 -20.14 7.94 -7.38
N GLU A 659 -20.52 7.46 -8.55
CA GLU A 659 -19.57 7.02 -9.56
C GLU A 659 -18.89 8.28 -10.11
N TRP A 660 -17.58 8.36 -9.91
CA TRP A 660 -16.75 9.30 -10.66
C TRP A 660 -16.22 8.52 -11.85
N SER A 661 -16.85 8.75 -13.01
CA SER A 661 -16.40 8.23 -14.31
C SER A 661 -15.12 8.90 -14.76
#